data_AF-A0AAD4J138-F1
#
_entry.id   AF-A0AAD4J138-F1
#
_cell.length_a   1.000
_cell.length_b   1.000
_cell.length_c   1.000
_cell.angle_alpha   90.00
_cell.angle_beta   90.00
_cell.angle_gamma   90.00
#
_symmetry.space_group_name_H-M   'P 1'
#
loop_
_entity.id
_entity.type
_entity.pdbx_description
1 polymer ?
#
loop_
_entity_poly.entity_id
_entity_poly.type
_entity_poly.pdbx_seq_one_letter_code
_entity_poly.pdbx_strand_id
1 'polypeptide(L)'
;MNLRCFFSRHTVRNISKLNGRAFSQHSSGYRCVAGASTSTTPSFHPLGAHHGLSLVNCFKGKKIDHQFCRWIQTSGLDNLDDSSNHLECESEDDATVNEFLSRFVWLMRKKLAEAYPECDKDTVNGMLVIIVENVISEMEKGGLQHMTGPGASMPSQDFSEDLWRTVWDISNIVQQDMEKEKKKEKMKRFLQSEEVKEMYRFAGEVGIRGDLLRELRFKWARQKMEKSDFYESLELMRKEEAQKDSQEKDQRGKEIVAGNYNVVEGKHKSVSLPKRHGKIKYKIYGLDLSNPKWAKVADKIHESSKVMWPQEPKPISSECKLVTDKIFSLKDEDDPVPLLGEWKDLLQPSRIDWVALLDKLKEQNSHIYFKIQESVLGEESFQANERDYSKLIDALAKENHLEDAERILSKMNEKGIVPDVITSTILIKMYCKAGNLDRAKEVFDSCKAHGLQPDVKVYYSMIMAYVNASQPKEGVTLMAEMGFAGLKIPKEIYMVLLRSLAQAGSADAADRICTSMQFTGGFSLDVEALALMVEAYARANDHDSAMNYFTQMRNLGHKPDDRCTANMIAAYKKNNMLDKALELLLELEKDGFEPGVATCTVLVEWFCKLGLFEEAEQMLDKIAEQGEAPPFKLHVSLFEIHMESKAEKKALQVLGVLESNIDELELEDFERIIGLLVDANFVEDAKRVHGLMKTRGFALSGNLNLSLMSAQSVRRVRRHGREKSDQSIQ
;
A
#
# COMPACT_ATOMS: atom_id res chain seq x y z
N MET A 1 -33.81 -14.70 -23.83
CA MET A 1 -33.86 -14.91 -25.29
C MET A 1 -32.42 -15.05 -25.79
N ASN A 2 -32.08 -16.10 -26.56
CA ASN A 2 -30.68 -16.38 -26.94
C ASN A 2 -30.19 -15.47 -28.09
N LEU A 3 -28.95 -14.97 -28.04
CA LEU A 3 -28.19 -14.31 -29.12
C LEU A 3 -28.17 -15.15 -30.41
N ARG A 4 -28.24 -16.48 -30.29
CA ARG A 4 -28.47 -17.40 -31.43
C ARG A 4 -29.75 -17.11 -32.24
N CYS A 5 -30.81 -16.60 -31.62
CA CYS A 5 -32.02 -16.18 -32.32
C CYS A 5 -31.93 -14.74 -32.84
N PHE A 6 -31.03 -13.95 -32.27
CA PHE A 6 -30.88 -12.51 -32.49
C PHE A 6 -30.03 -12.20 -33.73
N PHE A 7 -28.94 -12.94 -33.94
CA PHE A 7 -28.22 -12.94 -35.21
C PHE A 7 -29.01 -13.72 -36.25
N SER A 8 -30.04 -13.07 -36.77
CA SER A 8 -30.89 -13.57 -37.85
C SER A 8 -30.04 -14.14 -38.98
N ARG A 9 -30.56 -15.15 -39.69
CA ARG A 9 -29.99 -15.58 -41.00
C ARG A 9 -29.79 -14.38 -41.93
N HIS A 10 -30.51 -13.28 -41.71
CA HIS A 10 -30.37 -12.00 -42.40
C HIS A 10 -29.04 -11.27 -42.11
N THR A 11 -28.59 -11.22 -40.85
CA THR A 11 -27.31 -10.59 -40.45
C THR A 11 -26.13 -11.34 -41.09
N VAL A 12 -26.15 -12.68 -41.06
CA VAL A 12 -25.15 -13.53 -41.76
C VAL A 12 -25.22 -13.38 -43.29
N ARG A 13 -26.43 -13.18 -43.85
CA ARG A 13 -26.65 -12.94 -45.29
C ARG A 13 -26.25 -11.53 -45.74
N ASN A 14 -26.25 -10.55 -44.84
CA ASN A 14 -25.77 -9.19 -45.12
C ASN A 14 -24.25 -9.08 -44.93
N ILE A 15 -23.67 -9.80 -43.97
CA ILE A 15 -22.20 -9.93 -43.81
C ILE A 15 -21.59 -10.58 -45.07
N SER A 16 -22.22 -11.62 -45.63
CA SER A 16 -21.77 -12.22 -46.90
C SER A 16 -21.92 -11.29 -48.11
N LYS A 17 -22.86 -10.34 -48.12
CA LYS A 17 -22.97 -9.29 -49.16
C LYS A 17 -21.91 -8.19 -48.99
N LEU A 18 -21.56 -7.83 -47.76
CA LEU A 18 -20.50 -6.85 -47.46
C LEU A 18 -19.11 -7.42 -47.78
N ASN A 19 -18.83 -8.67 -47.38
CA ASN A 19 -17.60 -9.38 -47.75
C ASN A 19 -17.51 -9.65 -49.27
N GLY A 20 -18.65 -9.78 -49.96
CA GLY A 20 -18.71 -9.94 -51.42
C GLY A 20 -18.36 -8.67 -52.23
N ARG A 21 -18.29 -7.49 -51.59
CA ARG A 21 -17.83 -6.23 -52.24
C ARG A 21 -16.35 -5.93 -52.04
N ALA A 22 -15.65 -6.67 -51.17
CA ALA A 22 -14.23 -6.44 -50.87
C ALA A 22 -13.27 -7.37 -51.64
N PHE A 23 -13.77 -8.42 -52.31
CA PHE A 23 -12.95 -9.30 -53.15
C PHE A 23 -13.28 -9.13 -54.64
N SER A 24 -12.73 -8.08 -55.24
CA SER A 24 -12.37 -8.12 -56.66
C SER A 24 -11.01 -7.47 -56.85
N GLN A 25 -10.09 -8.25 -57.45
CA GLN A 25 -8.73 -7.89 -57.89
C GLN A 25 -7.63 -7.94 -56.83
N HIS A 26 -7.11 -9.14 -56.54
CA HIS A 26 -5.90 -9.63 -57.19
C HIS A 26 -5.58 -11.09 -56.80
N SER A 27 -5.20 -11.84 -57.81
CA SER A 27 -4.80 -13.25 -57.80
C SER A 27 -3.42 -13.49 -57.19
N SER A 28 -3.25 -14.62 -56.49
CA SER A 28 -2.11 -15.56 -56.52
C SER A 28 -2.21 -16.42 -55.25
N GLY A 29 -2.70 -17.66 -55.24
CA GLY A 29 -2.25 -18.78 -56.05
C GLY A 29 -1.01 -19.42 -55.42
N TYR A 30 -1.15 -20.30 -54.42
CA TYR A 30 -0.28 -21.47 -54.21
C TYR A 30 -0.96 -22.54 -53.33
N ARG A 31 -1.17 -23.69 -53.99
CA ARG A 31 -1.43 -25.08 -53.58
C ARG A 31 -1.68 -25.46 -52.11
N CYS A 32 -2.83 -26.13 -51.96
CA CYS A 32 -3.09 -27.22 -51.03
C CYS A 32 -2.02 -28.33 -51.09
N VAL A 33 -1.67 -28.86 -49.92
CA VAL A 33 -1.36 -30.29 -49.75
C VAL A 33 -2.21 -30.78 -48.58
N ALA A 34 -3.17 -31.64 -48.89
CA ALA A 34 -3.89 -32.46 -47.93
C ALA A 34 -3.04 -33.72 -47.65
N GLY A 35 -2.92 -34.09 -46.37
CA GLY A 35 -2.39 -35.37 -45.92
C GLY A 35 -3.26 -35.88 -44.78
N ALA A 36 -3.98 -36.96 -45.05
CA ALA A 36 -4.90 -37.60 -44.12
C ALA A 36 -4.16 -38.51 -43.11
N SER A 37 -4.66 -38.49 -41.87
CA SER A 37 -4.79 -39.57 -40.88
C SER A 37 -3.70 -40.65 -40.77
N THR A 38 -3.17 -40.81 -39.55
CA THR A 38 -3.17 -42.12 -38.86
C THR A 38 -3.29 -41.95 -37.35
N SER A 39 -4.18 -42.73 -36.77
CA SER A 39 -4.45 -42.98 -35.36
C SER A 39 -3.32 -43.71 -34.65
N THR A 40 -3.01 -43.30 -33.41
CA THR A 40 -2.53 -44.23 -32.37
C THR A 40 -2.91 -43.70 -30.99
N THR A 41 -3.71 -44.47 -30.26
CA THR A 41 -3.88 -44.38 -28.81
C THR A 41 -2.59 -44.87 -28.12
N PRO A 42 -2.31 -44.44 -26.87
CA PRO A 42 -2.76 -45.27 -25.75
C PRO A 42 -3.30 -44.48 -24.54
N SER A 43 -4.26 -45.12 -23.90
CA SER A 43 -4.81 -44.86 -22.56
C SER A 43 -3.75 -44.94 -21.47
N PHE A 44 -3.79 -44.05 -20.47
CA PHE A 44 -3.63 -44.40 -19.05
C PHE A 44 -4.36 -43.36 -18.17
N HIS A 45 -5.01 -43.88 -17.12
CA HIS A 45 -5.96 -43.23 -16.22
C HIS A 45 -5.33 -42.23 -15.22
N PRO A 46 -6.16 -41.42 -14.53
CA PRO A 46 -5.76 -40.23 -13.80
C PRO A 46 -5.52 -40.50 -12.31
N LEU A 47 -4.63 -39.70 -11.69
CA LEU A 47 -4.53 -39.56 -10.23
C LEU A 47 -4.98 -38.15 -9.86
N GLY A 48 -6.19 -38.06 -9.32
CA GLY A 48 -6.71 -36.87 -8.67
C GLY A 48 -6.23 -36.80 -7.22
N ALA A 49 -5.79 -35.62 -6.80
CA ALA A 49 -5.61 -35.27 -5.40
C ALA A 49 -6.66 -34.22 -5.03
N HIS A 50 -7.61 -34.62 -4.17
CA HIS A 50 -8.48 -33.70 -3.44
C HIS A 50 -7.99 -33.56 -2.00
N HIS A 51 -7.81 -32.31 -1.59
CA HIS A 51 -7.70 -31.90 -0.20
C HIS A 51 -8.99 -32.17 0.58
N GLY A 52 -8.82 -32.39 1.89
CA GLY A 52 -9.78 -31.91 2.88
C GLY A 52 -9.85 -32.79 4.12
N LEU A 53 -9.37 -32.29 5.26
CA LEU A 53 -10.27 -31.92 6.36
C LEU A 53 -9.52 -31.29 7.54
N SER A 54 -10.07 -30.14 7.93
CA SER A 54 -9.92 -29.41 9.19
C SER A 54 -10.05 -30.30 10.42
N LEU A 55 -9.34 -29.96 11.51
CA LEU A 55 -9.90 -30.02 12.86
C LEU A 55 -9.21 -29.02 13.79
N VAL A 56 -10.00 -28.00 14.15
CA VAL A 56 -9.75 -27.01 15.20
C VAL A 56 -10.25 -27.56 16.54
N ASN A 57 -9.53 -27.21 17.61
CA ASN A 57 -9.86 -27.25 19.04
C ASN A 57 -9.89 -28.59 19.81
N CYS A 58 -8.95 -28.74 20.75
CA CYS A 58 -9.22 -28.75 22.20
C CYS A 58 -7.98 -29.15 22.99
N PHE A 59 -7.33 -28.24 23.74
CA PHE A 59 -6.52 -28.64 24.89
C PHE A 59 -6.66 -27.64 26.04
N LYS A 60 -7.59 -27.95 26.96
CA LYS A 60 -7.60 -27.42 28.33
C LYS A 60 -6.54 -28.16 29.14
N GLY A 61 -5.74 -27.42 29.90
CA GLY A 61 -4.66 -27.94 30.72
C GLY A 61 -5.13 -28.87 31.84
N LYS A 62 -4.32 -29.90 32.10
CA LYS A 62 -4.24 -30.60 33.38
C LYS A 62 -2.77 -30.62 33.81
N LYS A 63 -2.54 -30.37 35.10
CA LYS A 63 -1.24 -30.41 35.79
C LYS A 63 -0.59 -31.78 35.57
N ILE A 64 0.71 -31.79 35.29
CA ILE A 64 1.53 -33.00 35.24
C ILE A 64 2.08 -33.28 36.64
N ASP A 65 2.02 -34.56 37.01
CA ASP A 65 2.38 -35.15 38.29
C ASP A 65 3.89 -35.43 38.37
N HIS A 66 4.46 -35.27 39.57
CA HIS A 66 5.89 -35.05 39.84
C HIS A 66 6.77 -36.33 39.85
N GLN A 67 6.41 -37.39 39.12
CA GLN A 67 7.04 -38.71 39.31
C GLN A 67 8.22 -39.03 38.37
N PHE A 68 8.48 -38.23 37.33
CA PHE A 68 9.50 -38.57 36.33
C PHE A 68 10.94 -38.15 36.71
N CYS A 69 11.13 -37.15 37.58
CA CYS A 69 12.47 -36.65 37.94
C CYS A 69 13.30 -37.61 38.80
N ARG A 70 12.72 -38.73 39.29
CA ARG A 70 13.39 -39.62 40.24
C ARG A 70 14.12 -40.80 39.60
N TRP A 71 14.05 -40.97 38.28
CA TRP A 71 14.52 -42.19 37.61
C TRP A 71 15.88 -42.05 36.90
N ILE A 72 16.33 -40.84 36.58
CA ILE A 72 17.60 -40.63 35.85
C ILE A 72 18.85 -40.72 36.77
N GLN A 73 18.70 -40.68 38.10
CA GLN A 73 19.84 -40.73 39.02
C GLN A 73 20.25 -42.15 39.49
N THR A 74 19.65 -43.23 38.98
CA THR A 74 19.98 -44.59 39.44
C THR A 74 20.17 -45.56 38.29
N SER A 75 21.34 -45.53 37.65
CA SER A 75 21.81 -46.59 36.75
C SER A 75 23.35 -46.57 36.59
N GLY A 76 24.06 -46.92 37.66
CA GLY A 76 25.31 -47.71 37.62
C GLY A 76 26.62 -47.05 37.16
N LEU A 77 27.51 -46.75 38.11
CA LEU A 77 28.78 -47.51 38.29
C LEU A 77 29.43 -47.14 39.64
N ASP A 78 29.44 -48.12 40.54
CA ASP A 78 30.10 -48.10 41.84
C ASP A 78 31.64 -48.06 41.71
N ASN A 79 32.30 -47.23 42.52
CA ASN A 79 33.40 -47.62 43.43
C ASN A 79 34.00 -46.40 44.16
N LEU A 80 33.93 -46.43 45.51
CA LEU A 80 34.88 -45.93 46.54
C LEU A 80 35.54 -44.55 46.28
N ASP A 81 35.40 -43.50 47.09
CA ASP A 81 35.59 -43.47 48.53
C ASP A 81 35.17 -42.09 49.11
N ASP A 82 35.01 -42.08 50.42
CA ASP A 82 34.55 -41.03 51.33
C ASP A 82 35.14 -39.61 51.11
N SER A 83 34.29 -38.57 51.01
CA SER A 83 34.33 -37.36 51.87
C SER A 83 33.62 -36.11 51.30
N SER A 84 32.74 -35.57 52.14
CA SER A 84 32.37 -34.14 52.28
C SER A 84 31.47 -33.45 51.24
N ASN A 85 30.31 -33.05 51.75
CA ASN A 85 29.37 -32.04 51.25
C ASN A 85 30.02 -30.87 50.48
N HIS A 86 29.71 -30.77 49.19
CA HIS A 86 29.59 -29.50 48.49
C HIS A 86 28.19 -29.42 47.87
N LEU A 87 27.34 -28.56 48.42
CA LEU A 87 26.10 -28.11 47.76
C LEU A 87 26.52 -27.30 46.54
N GLU A 88 26.54 -27.93 45.38
CA GLU A 88 26.66 -27.23 44.10
C GLU A 88 25.34 -26.50 43.82
N CYS A 89 25.44 -25.19 43.62
CA CYS A 89 24.35 -24.35 43.16
C CYS A 89 24.17 -24.65 41.67
N GLU A 90 23.14 -25.41 41.29
CA GLU A 90 22.77 -25.61 39.87
C GLU A 90 22.67 -24.24 39.18
N SER A 91 23.35 -24.10 38.04
CA SER A 91 23.35 -22.84 37.29
C SER A 91 21.97 -22.61 36.65
N GLU A 92 21.55 -21.35 36.44
CA GLU A 92 20.27 -21.06 35.76
C GLU A 92 20.21 -21.67 34.35
N ASP A 93 21.37 -21.89 33.72
CA ASP A 93 21.50 -22.51 32.41
C ASP A 93 21.10 -24.01 32.45
N ASP A 94 21.50 -24.75 33.50
CA ASP A 94 21.14 -26.16 33.69
C ASP A 94 19.62 -26.36 33.82
N ALA A 95 18.94 -25.44 34.50
CA ALA A 95 17.48 -25.49 34.65
C ALA A 95 16.74 -25.31 33.30
N THR A 96 17.26 -24.45 32.41
CA THR A 96 16.66 -24.25 31.08
C THR A 96 16.92 -25.42 30.14
N VAL A 97 18.10 -26.03 30.23
CA VAL A 97 18.45 -27.25 29.48
C VAL A 97 17.58 -28.42 29.94
N ASN A 98 17.41 -28.59 31.25
CA ASN A 98 16.55 -29.63 31.82
C ASN A 98 15.07 -29.48 31.39
N GLU A 99 14.57 -28.24 31.32
CA GLU A 99 13.22 -27.96 30.80
C GLU A 99 13.09 -28.30 29.31
N PHE A 100 14.08 -27.92 28.51
CA PHE A 100 14.13 -28.23 27.08
C PHE A 100 14.14 -29.75 26.84
N LEU A 101 15.05 -30.47 27.50
CA LEU A 101 15.19 -31.92 27.38
C LEU A 101 13.91 -32.66 27.81
N SER A 102 13.24 -32.20 28.87
CA SER A 102 11.99 -32.80 29.32
C SER A 102 10.88 -32.72 28.26
N ARG A 103 10.73 -31.55 27.61
CA ARG A 103 9.74 -31.35 26.53
C ARG A 103 10.14 -32.10 25.25
N PHE A 104 11.43 -32.09 24.93
CA PHE A 104 12.00 -32.79 23.79
C PHE A 104 11.78 -34.30 23.88
N VAL A 105 12.12 -34.91 25.02
CA VAL A 105 11.88 -36.34 25.28
C VAL A 105 10.42 -36.70 25.17
N TRP A 106 9.52 -35.85 25.69
CA TRP A 106 8.08 -36.08 25.61
C TRP A 106 7.57 -36.10 24.16
N LEU A 107 8.02 -35.16 23.32
CA LEU A 107 7.67 -35.09 21.90
C LEU A 107 8.32 -36.20 21.06
N MET A 108 9.62 -36.45 21.25
CA MET A 108 10.36 -37.51 20.57
C MET A 108 9.78 -38.89 20.87
N ARG A 109 9.41 -39.14 22.14
CA ARG A 109 8.79 -40.41 22.55
C ARG A 109 7.51 -40.67 21.77
N LYS A 110 6.67 -39.65 21.59
CA LYS A 110 5.44 -39.77 20.81
C LYS A 110 5.74 -40.12 19.35
N LYS A 111 6.76 -39.49 18.77
CA LYS A 111 7.17 -39.70 17.37
C LYS A 111 7.79 -41.07 17.14
N LEU A 112 8.62 -41.54 18.07
CA LEU A 112 9.17 -42.90 18.04
C LEU A 112 8.09 -43.97 18.23
N ALA A 113 7.10 -43.74 19.11
CA ALA A 113 5.97 -44.65 19.27
C ALA A 113 5.05 -44.70 18.03
N GLU A 114 4.92 -43.59 17.30
CA GLU A 114 4.20 -43.54 16.01
C GLU A 114 4.97 -44.27 14.90
N ALA A 115 6.30 -44.13 14.85
CA ALA A 115 7.16 -44.73 13.82
C ALA A 115 7.44 -46.23 14.06
N TYR A 116 7.48 -46.67 15.32
CA TYR A 116 7.79 -48.04 15.74
C TYR A 116 6.69 -48.58 16.68
N PRO A 117 5.47 -48.82 16.17
CA PRO A 117 4.34 -49.26 16.99
C PRO A 117 4.50 -50.67 17.59
N GLU A 118 5.42 -51.48 17.05
CA GLU A 118 5.69 -52.85 17.50
C GLU A 118 6.81 -52.95 18.56
N CYS A 119 7.51 -51.84 18.86
CA CYS A 119 8.58 -51.84 19.85
C CYS A 119 8.05 -51.75 21.28
N ASP A 120 8.68 -52.48 22.20
CA ASP A 120 8.42 -52.38 23.63
C ASP A 120 8.89 -51.03 24.19
N LYS A 121 8.27 -50.61 25.31
CA LYS A 121 8.54 -49.30 25.91
C LYS A 121 10.00 -49.14 26.35
N ASP A 122 10.67 -50.24 26.71
CA ASP A 122 12.06 -50.22 27.18
C ASP A 122 13.04 -50.04 26.02
N THR A 123 12.77 -50.64 24.87
CA THR A 123 13.50 -50.36 23.63
C THR A 123 13.34 -48.90 23.18
N VAL A 124 12.13 -48.33 23.25
CA VAL A 124 11.90 -46.89 22.94
C VAL A 124 12.63 -45.98 23.94
N ASN A 125 12.70 -46.37 25.22
CA ASN A 125 13.50 -45.66 26.22
C ASN A 125 14.99 -45.68 25.87
N GLY A 126 15.53 -46.84 25.48
CA GLY A 126 16.92 -46.97 25.05
C GLY A 126 17.25 -46.09 23.84
N MET A 127 16.36 -46.06 22.83
CA MET A 127 16.51 -45.18 21.67
C MET A 127 16.51 -43.69 22.07
N LEU A 128 15.64 -43.29 23.00
CA LEU A 128 15.56 -41.91 23.49
C LEU A 128 16.84 -41.49 24.23
N VAL A 129 17.45 -42.37 25.01
CA VAL A 129 18.70 -42.07 25.72
C VAL A 129 19.81 -41.75 24.73
N ILE A 130 20.00 -42.58 23.70
CA ILE A 130 21.00 -42.36 22.66
C ILE A 130 20.75 -41.04 21.90
N ILE A 131 19.50 -40.75 21.57
CA ILE A 131 19.13 -39.50 20.88
C ILE A 131 19.39 -38.29 21.78
N VAL A 132 19.06 -38.37 23.07
CA VAL A 132 19.26 -37.27 24.03
C VAL A 132 20.74 -37.02 24.28
N GLU A 133 21.57 -38.06 24.44
CA GLU A 133 23.02 -37.92 24.60
C GLU A 133 23.65 -37.19 23.42
N ASN A 134 23.23 -37.52 22.20
CA ASN A 134 23.71 -36.82 21.00
C ASN A 134 23.20 -35.39 20.90
N VAL A 135 21.94 -35.12 21.29
CA VAL A 135 21.40 -33.75 21.35
C VAL A 135 22.13 -32.90 22.39
N ILE A 136 22.46 -33.46 23.56
CA ILE A 136 23.26 -32.79 24.60
C ILE A 136 24.66 -32.50 24.06
N SER A 137 25.32 -33.47 23.43
CA SER A 137 26.66 -33.28 22.84
C SER A 137 26.68 -32.15 21.81
N GLU A 138 25.64 -32.03 20.97
CA GLU A 138 25.53 -30.94 20.00
C GLU A 138 25.16 -29.60 20.66
N MET A 139 24.37 -29.60 21.73
CA MET A 139 24.08 -28.40 22.53
C MET A 139 25.33 -27.86 23.22
N GLU A 140 26.22 -28.73 23.72
CA GLU A 140 27.49 -28.36 24.35
C GLU A 140 28.50 -27.77 23.35
N LYS A 141 28.45 -28.19 22.08
CA LYS A 141 29.37 -27.71 21.03
C LYS A 141 29.03 -26.31 20.48
N GLY A 142 27.80 -25.82 20.62
CA GLY A 142 27.38 -24.61 19.92
C GLY A 142 26.21 -23.81 20.51
N GLY A 143 25.70 -24.15 21.70
CA GLY A 143 24.54 -23.49 22.30
C GLY A 143 23.24 -23.71 21.52
N LEU A 144 22.09 -23.51 22.18
CA LEU A 144 20.76 -23.82 21.63
C LEU A 144 20.45 -23.11 20.29
N GLN A 145 21.15 -22.01 19.98
CA GLN A 145 20.94 -21.15 18.81
C GLN A 145 21.67 -21.64 17.54
N HIS A 146 22.77 -22.40 17.67
CA HIS A 146 23.54 -22.85 16.50
C HIS A 146 22.90 -24.09 15.81
N MET A 147 21.95 -24.77 16.47
CA MET A 147 21.17 -25.85 15.86
C MET A 147 20.17 -25.39 14.79
N THR A 148 19.82 -24.10 14.73
CA THR A 148 18.64 -23.62 13.98
C THR A 148 18.94 -22.55 12.93
N GLY A 149 20.22 -22.24 12.69
CA GLY A 149 20.66 -21.29 11.67
C GLY A 149 20.65 -21.88 10.24
N PRO A 150 20.31 -21.11 9.19
CA PRO A 150 20.23 -21.58 7.80
C PRO A 150 21.58 -21.97 7.15
N GLY A 151 22.65 -22.05 7.95
CA GLY A 151 24.00 -22.43 7.53
C GLY A 151 24.69 -23.43 8.47
N ALA A 152 23.93 -24.14 9.32
CA ALA A 152 24.51 -25.18 10.19
C ALA A 152 25.03 -26.36 9.35
N SER A 153 26.34 -26.60 9.40
CA SER A 153 26.94 -27.82 8.84
C SER A 153 26.38 -29.05 9.57
N MET A 154 25.92 -30.05 8.83
CA MET A 154 25.39 -31.30 9.39
C MET A 154 26.41 -31.93 10.38
N PRO A 155 26.01 -32.19 11.64
CA PRO A 155 26.84 -32.94 12.58
C PRO A 155 27.03 -34.40 12.13
N SER A 156 27.97 -35.09 12.77
CA SER A 156 28.61 -36.35 12.35
C SER A 156 27.71 -37.59 12.11
N GLN A 157 28.37 -38.61 11.57
CA GLN A 157 27.97 -39.85 10.89
C GLN A 157 27.05 -40.86 11.64
N ASP A 158 26.44 -40.49 12.76
CA ASP A 158 25.86 -41.44 13.73
C ASP A 158 24.33 -41.65 13.61
N PHE A 159 23.58 -40.74 12.99
CA PHE A 159 22.15 -40.92 12.70
C PHE A 159 21.84 -40.77 11.20
N SER A 160 20.74 -41.38 10.76
CA SER A 160 20.22 -41.16 9.40
C SER A 160 19.79 -39.70 9.20
N GLU A 161 19.87 -39.22 7.96
CA GLU A 161 19.45 -37.85 7.61
C GLU A 161 17.99 -37.57 8.02
N ASP A 162 17.12 -38.56 7.88
CA ASP A 162 15.71 -38.45 8.26
C ASP A 162 15.51 -38.32 9.77
N LEU A 163 16.30 -39.05 10.59
CA LEU A 163 16.24 -38.95 12.04
C LEU A 163 16.74 -37.57 12.49
N TRP A 164 17.84 -37.08 11.93
CA TRP A 164 18.34 -35.73 12.22
C TRP A 164 17.32 -34.63 11.88
N ARG A 165 16.61 -34.75 10.74
CA ARG A 165 15.52 -33.82 10.40
C ARG A 165 14.41 -33.82 11.45
N THR A 166 13.98 -35.00 11.89
CA THR A 166 12.93 -35.08 12.94
C THR A 166 13.40 -34.51 14.27
N VAL A 167 14.66 -34.74 14.66
CA VAL A 167 15.26 -34.18 15.87
C VAL A 167 15.28 -32.65 15.79
N TRP A 168 15.69 -32.07 14.65
CA TRP A 168 15.67 -30.62 14.44
C TRP A 168 14.25 -30.04 14.46
N ASP A 169 13.30 -30.68 13.79
CA ASP A 169 11.91 -30.23 13.79
C ASP A 169 11.33 -30.21 15.20
N ILE A 170 11.61 -31.23 16.00
CA ILE A 170 11.12 -31.33 17.37
C ILE A 170 11.84 -30.33 18.28
N SER A 171 13.14 -30.12 18.11
CA SER A 171 13.89 -29.06 18.80
C SER A 171 13.31 -27.66 18.52
N ASN A 172 12.97 -27.37 17.25
CA ASN A 172 12.32 -26.13 16.86
C ASN A 172 10.94 -25.96 17.51
N ILE A 173 10.13 -27.02 17.54
CA ILE A 173 8.82 -27.01 18.20
C ILE A 173 8.97 -26.71 19.70
N VAL A 174 9.91 -27.38 20.38
CA VAL A 174 10.17 -27.16 21.81
C VAL A 174 10.62 -25.73 22.09
N GLN A 175 11.54 -25.19 21.30
CA GLN A 175 12.01 -23.81 21.44
C GLN A 175 10.87 -22.81 21.26
N GLN A 176 10.06 -22.95 20.22
CA GLN A 176 8.92 -22.08 19.98
C GLN A 176 7.90 -22.13 21.13
N ASP A 177 7.68 -23.31 21.71
CA ASP A 177 6.75 -23.46 22.83
C ASP A 177 7.30 -22.85 24.13
N MET A 178 8.59 -23.02 24.40
CA MET A 178 9.27 -22.34 25.52
C MET A 178 9.25 -20.81 25.35
N GLU A 179 9.49 -20.29 24.14
CA GLU A 179 9.39 -18.86 23.85
C GLU A 179 7.97 -18.32 24.04
N LYS A 180 6.95 -19.06 23.56
CA LYS A 180 5.54 -18.68 23.77
C LYS A 180 5.20 -18.61 25.26
N GLU A 181 5.71 -19.53 26.07
CA GLU A 181 5.49 -19.51 27.51
C GLU A 181 6.24 -18.38 28.20
N LYS A 182 7.51 -18.13 27.86
CA LYS A 182 8.25 -16.96 28.34
C LYS A 182 7.52 -15.66 28.00
N LYS A 183 7.00 -15.52 26.78
CA LYS A 183 6.18 -14.37 26.35
C LYS A 183 4.87 -14.28 27.13
N LYS A 184 4.19 -15.39 27.40
CA LYS A 184 2.98 -15.42 28.25
C LYS A 184 3.28 -14.98 29.68
N GLU A 185 4.40 -15.42 30.25
CA GLU A 185 4.76 -15.07 31.63
C GLU A 185 5.19 -13.60 31.74
N LYS A 186 5.99 -13.10 30.78
CA LYS A 186 6.26 -11.65 30.63
C LYS A 186 4.95 -10.86 30.53
N MET A 187 4.01 -11.29 29.68
CA MET A 187 2.69 -10.64 29.53
C MET A 187 1.90 -10.60 30.84
N LYS A 188 1.91 -11.67 31.65
CA LYS A 188 1.26 -11.67 32.98
C LYS A 188 1.86 -10.63 33.92
N ARG A 189 3.19 -10.48 33.92
CA ARG A 189 3.87 -9.45 34.72
C ARG A 189 3.42 -8.05 34.32
N PHE A 190 3.36 -7.77 33.01
CA PHE A 190 2.89 -6.47 32.52
C PHE A 190 1.40 -6.22 32.78
N LEU A 191 0.55 -7.25 32.74
CA LEU A 191 -0.86 -7.16 33.14
C LEU A 191 -1.05 -6.84 34.63
N GLN A 192 -0.04 -7.11 35.46
CA GLN A 192 0.00 -6.80 36.89
C GLN A 192 0.81 -5.53 37.22
N SER A 193 1.43 -4.89 36.22
CA SER A 193 2.14 -3.63 36.40
C SER A 193 1.21 -2.53 36.88
N GLU A 194 1.70 -1.67 37.77
CA GLU A 194 0.85 -0.66 38.40
C GLU A 194 0.35 0.37 37.38
N GLU A 195 1.19 0.72 36.40
CA GLU A 195 0.82 1.60 35.29
C GLU A 195 -0.35 1.06 34.46
N VAL A 196 -0.36 -0.23 34.11
CA VAL A 196 -1.49 -0.84 33.36
C VAL A 196 -2.74 -0.90 34.22
N LYS A 197 -2.61 -1.07 35.54
CA LYS A 197 -3.75 -1.00 36.47
C LYS A 197 -4.28 0.43 36.59
N GLU A 198 -3.43 1.44 36.61
CA GLU A 198 -3.82 2.85 36.64
C GLU A 198 -4.57 3.23 35.36
N MET A 199 -4.06 2.85 34.19
CA MET A 199 -4.75 3.03 32.91
C MET A 199 -6.11 2.30 32.89
N TYR A 200 -6.17 1.10 33.49
CA TYR A 200 -7.42 0.34 33.62
C TYR A 200 -8.44 1.02 34.56
N ARG A 201 -7.98 1.60 35.68
CA ARG A 201 -8.84 2.38 36.59
C ARG A 201 -9.35 3.64 35.88
N PHE A 202 -8.45 4.38 35.25
CA PHE A 202 -8.76 5.61 34.52
C PHE A 202 -9.79 5.36 33.39
N ALA A 203 -9.61 4.33 32.57
CA ALA A 203 -10.60 4.01 31.53
C ALA A 203 -11.96 3.60 32.12
N GLY A 204 -11.97 2.96 33.29
CA GLY A 204 -13.19 2.72 34.04
C GLY A 204 -13.89 3.99 34.53
N GLU A 205 -13.11 4.98 34.99
CA GLU A 205 -13.58 6.32 35.41
C GLU A 205 -14.15 7.12 34.23
N VAL A 206 -13.54 7.00 33.05
CA VAL A 206 -14.01 7.60 31.78
C VAL A 206 -15.25 6.87 31.22
N GLY A 207 -15.70 5.78 31.86
CA GLY A 207 -16.94 5.09 31.50
C GLY A 207 -16.78 3.92 30.54
N ILE A 208 -15.55 3.52 30.19
CA ILE A 208 -15.28 2.34 29.34
C ILE A 208 -15.46 1.07 30.18
N ARG A 209 -16.32 0.15 29.74
CA ARG A 209 -16.67 -1.08 30.46
C ARG A 209 -16.73 -2.30 29.55
N GLY A 210 -16.82 -3.49 30.15
CA GLY A 210 -17.04 -4.75 29.43
C GLY A 210 -15.82 -5.25 28.64
N ASP A 211 -16.06 -5.86 27.48
CA ASP A 211 -15.02 -6.48 26.66
C ASP A 211 -14.00 -5.49 26.13
N LEU A 212 -14.42 -4.27 25.81
CA LEU A 212 -13.52 -3.20 25.35
C LEU A 212 -12.48 -2.83 26.42
N LEU A 213 -12.88 -2.77 27.69
CA LEU A 213 -11.95 -2.50 28.80
C LEU A 213 -10.94 -3.64 28.99
N ARG A 214 -11.39 -4.89 28.82
CA ARG A 214 -10.50 -6.07 28.84
C ARG A 214 -9.50 -6.03 27.70
N GLU A 215 -9.96 -5.70 26.48
CA GLU A 215 -9.11 -5.62 25.30
C GLU A 215 -8.06 -4.50 25.44
N LEU A 216 -8.46 -3.33 25.93
CA LEU A 216 -7.53 -2.22 26.20
C LEU A 216 -6.47 -2.59 27.23
N ARG A 217 -6.85 -3.32 28.28
CA ARG A 217 -5.90 -3.83 29.28
C ARG A 217 -4.81 -4.71 28.65
N PHE A 218 -5.20 -5.61 27.75
CA PHE A 218 -4.24 -6.45 27.02
C PHE A 218 -3.39 -5.64 26.03
N LYS A 219 -3.97 -4.63 25.38
CA LYS A 219 -3.23 -3.74 24.46
C LYS A 219 -2.18 -2.91 25.19
N TRP A 220 -2.49 -2.33 26.35
CA TRP A 220 -1.51 -1.58 27.13
C TRP A 220 -0.40 -2.47 27.69
N ALA A 221 -0.74 -3.65 28.20
CA ALA A 221 0.25 -4.62 28.65
C ALA A 221 1.18 -5.06 27.51
N ARG A 222 0.63 -5.27 26.30
CA ARG A 222 1.43 -5.60 25.11
C ARG A 222 2.35 -4.45 24.70
N GLN A 223 1.85 -3.22 24.62
CA GLN A 223 2.68 -2.05 24.28
C GLN A 223 3.82 -1.84 25.27
N LYS A 224 3.56 -2.07 26.57
CA LYS A 224 4.60 -1.98 27.61
C LYS A 224 5.63 -3.09 27.48
N MET A 225 5.19 -4.32 27.21
CA MET A 225 6.08 -5.44 26.95
C MET A 225 6.98 -5.18 25.73
N GLU A 226 6.42 -4.74 24.61
CA GLU A 226 7.17 -4.41 23.38
C GLU A 226 8.17 -3.27 23.61
N LYS A 227 7.79 -2.25 24.39
CA LYS A 227 8.69 -1.17 24.78
C LYS A 227 9.84 -1.69 25.65
N SER A 228 9.57 -2.58 26.61
CA SER A 228 10.61 -3.20 27.44
C SER A 228 11.56 -4.06 26.61
N ASP A 229 11.02 -4.91 25.72
CA ASP A 229 11.81 -5.78 24.84
C ASP A 229 12.71 -4.97 23.90
N PHE A 230 12.22 -3.81 23.42
CA PHE A 230 13.03 -2.87 22.62
C PHE A 230 14.25 -2.33 23.40
N TYR A 231 14.07 -1.90 24.65
CA TYR A 231 15.20 -1.43 25.47
C TYR A 231 16.14 -2.56 25.89
N GLU A 232 15.60 -3.75 26.22
CA GLU A 232 16.41 -4.95 26.48
C GLU A 232 17.29 -5.29 25.25
N SER A 233 16.73 -5.20 24.04
CA SER A 233 17.47 -5.43 22.79
C SER A 233 18.58 -4.40 22.55
N LEU A 234 18.33 -3.12 22.85
CA LEU A 234 19.36 -2.07 22.79
C LEU A 234 20.47 -2.25 23.83
N GLU A 235 20.15 -2.80 25.00
CA GLU A 235 21.15 -3.14 26.01
C GLU A 235 22.00 -4.34 25.60
N LEU A 236 21.40 -5.35 24.98
CA LEU A 236 22.13 -6.49 24.41
C LEU A 236 23.10 -6.05 23.31
N MET A 237 22.65 -5.23 22.35
CA MET A 237 23.54 -4.70 21.30
C MET A 237 24.71 -3.90 21.87
N ARG A 238 24.48 -3.07 22.90
CA ARG A 238 25.56 -2.35 23.59
C ARG A 238 26.54 -3.28 24.32
N LYS A 239 26.05 -4.39 24.90
CA LYS A 239 26.91 -5.40 25.54
C LYS A 239 27.73 -6.18 24.52
N GLU A 240 27.15 -6.52 23.37
CA GLU A 240 27.84 -7.19 22.26
C GLU A 240 28.91 -6.28 21.62
N GLU A 241 28.60 -5.00 21.43
CA GLU A 241 29.58 -3.99 20.98
C GLU A 241 30.72 -3.81 22.00
N ALA A 242 30.39 -3.72 23.30
CA ALA A 242 31.41 -3.62 24.35
C ALA A 242 32.29 -4.88 24.45
N GLN A 243 31.75 -6.07 24.17
CA GLN A 243 32.51 -7.31 24.12
C GLN A 243 33.43 -7.37 22.87
N LYS A 244 32.96 -6.90 21.71
CA LYS A 244 33.79 -6.76 20.50
C LYS A 244 34.94 -5.77 20.70
N ASP A 245 34.67 -4.61 21.30
CA ASP A 245 35.68 -3.61 21.64
C ASP A 245 36.73 -4.11 22.64
N SER A 246 36.35 -5.04 23.51
CA SER A 246 37.26 -5.68 24.48
C SER A 246 38.16 -6.71 23.80
N GLN A 247 37.63 -7.50 22.87
CA GLN A 247 38.40 -8.46 22.08
C GLN A 247 39.36 -7.77 21.09
N GLU A 248 39.01 -6.60 20.53
CA GLU A 248 39.91 -5.81 19.67
C GLU A 248 41.05 -5.12 20.45
N LYS A 249 40.82 -4.76 21.72
CA LYS A 249 41.85 -4.16 22.58
C LYS A 249 42.89 -5.17 23.08
N ASP A 250 42.49 -6.42 23.32
CA ASP A 250 43.41 -7.49 23.71
C ASP A 250 44.34 -7.95 22.56
N GLN A 251 43.95 -7.70 21.29
CA GLN A 251 44.82 -7.91 20.14
C GLN A 251 45.80 -6.76 19.89
N ARG A 252 45.48 -5.54 20.34
CA ARG A 252 46.31 -4.33 20.12
C ARG A 252 47.24 -3.99 21.30
N GLY A 253 47.10 -4.67 22.44
CA GLY A 253 47.87 -4.45 23.67
C GLY A 253 49.20 -5.20 23.81
N LYS A 254 49.68 -5.89 22.76
CA LYS A 254 50.99 -6.60 22.78
C LYS A 254 52.18 -5.80 22.24
N GLU A 255 51.99 -4.56 21.80
CA GLU A 255 53.09 -3.68 21.42
C GLU A 255 53.06 -2.38 22.24
N ILE A 256 54.25 -1.92 22.63
CA ILE A 256 54.56 -0.68 23.36
C ILE A 256 54.67 -0.85 24.89
N VAL A 257 55.79 -1.45 25.30
CA VAL A 257 56.47 -1.18 26.58
C VAL A 257 57.49 -0.08 26.34
N ALA A 258 57.44 1.01 27.12
CA ALA A 258 58.58 1.66 27.81
C ALA A 258 58.32 3.15 28.09
N GLY A 259 58.63 3.60 29.33
CA GLY A 259 59.26 4.91 29.54
C GLY A 259 58.52 6.00 30.33
N ASN A 260 58.47 5.85 31.66
CA ASN A 260 59.04 6.75 32.69
C ASN A 260 58.66 8.25 32.90
N TYR A 261 58.52 8.56 34.21
CA TYR A 261 58.85 9.77 35.01
C TYR A 261 57.92 11.01 35.14
N ASN A 262 57.25 11.10 36.30
CA ASN A 262 57.47 11.99 37.47
C ASN A 262 57.25 13.54 37.48
N VAL A 263 56.74 13.99 38.66
CA VAL A 263 56.96 15.26 39.44
C VAL A 263 55.91 16.41 39.26
N VAL A 264 54.98 16.67 40.23
CA VAL A 264 54.98 17.64 41.40
C VAL A 264 54.64 19.08 40.93
N GLU A 265 53.85 19.98 41.56
CA GLU A 265 53.33 20.25 42.91
C GLU A 265 52.14 21.25 42.84
N GLY A 266 51.49 21.57 43.98
CA GLY A 266 50.86 22.90 44.17
C GLY A 266 49.40 22.94 44.66
N LYS A 267 49.23 23.12 45.98
CA LYS A 267 47.98 23.35 46.73
C LYS A 267 47.41 24.76 46.50
N HIS A 268 46.09 24.93 46.67
CA HIS A 268 45.52 25.85 47.68
C HIS A 268 44.09 25.41 48.06
N LYS A 269 43.83 25.38 49.38
CA LYS A 269 42.57 24.99 50.04
C LYS A 269 41.60 26.18 50.07
N SER A 270 40.31 25.91 49.89
CA SER A 270 39.25 26.53 50.71
C SER A 270 37.99 25.67 50.77
N VAL A 271 37.79 25.08 51.95
CA VAL A 271 36.55 24.79 52.68
C VAL A 271 35.37 24.18 51.90
N SER A 272 35.27 22.85 51.95
CA SER A 272 34.06 22.08 51.62
C SER A 272 33.28 21.71 52.90
N LEU A 273 31.95 21.69 52.80
CA LEU A 273 31.01 21.12 53.77
C LEU A 273 31.37 19.66 54.17
N PRO A 274 30.84 19.13 55.30
CA PRO A 274 31.34 17.89 55.91
C PRO A 274 31.29 16.71 54.95
N LYS A 275 32.47 16.17 54.61
CA LYS A 275 32.57 14.92 53.84
C LYS A 275 32.06 13.77 54.69
N ARG A 276 31.14 12.98 54.14
CA ARG A 276 30.83 11.64 54.66
C ARG A 276 32.12 10.82 54.64
N HIS A 277 32.53 10.31 55.80
CA HIS A 277 33.69 9.44 55.91
C HIS A 277 33.24 8.00 55.75
N GLY A 278 33.55 7.43 54.59
CA GLY A 278 33.41 6.02 54.30
C GLY A 278 34.06 5.74 52.95
N LYS A 279 35.07 4.86 52.92
CA LYS A 279 35.66 4.37 51.67
C LYS A 279 34.62 3.51 50.96
N ILE A 280 33.81 4.15 50.13
CA ILE A 280 32.91 3.45 49.24
C ILE A 280 33.69 3.16 47.95
N LYS A 281 34.19 1.94 47.84
CA LYS A 281 34.59 1.34 46.56
C LYS A 281 33.32 0.79 45.92
N TYR A 282 32.71 1.50 44.98
CA TYR A 282 31.78 0.88 44.05
C TYR A 282 32.39 0.86 42.65
N LYS A 283 32.46 -0.34 42.08
CA LYS A 283 32.45 -0.55 40.63
C LYS A 283 30.99 -0.59 40.24
N ILE A 284 30.55 0.34 39.41
CA ILE A 284 29.27 0.23 38.71
C ILE A 284 29.63 0.19 37.22
N TYR A 285 29.23 -0.89 36.54
CA TYR A 285 29.47 -1.17 35.11
C TYR A 285 30.95 -1.08 34.65
N GLY A 286 31.88 -1.72 35.36
CA GLY A 286 33.26 -1.89 34.86
C GLY A 286 34.10 -0.62 34.71
N LEU A 287 33.58 0.55 35.08
CA LEU A 287 34.32 1.82 35.01
C LEU A 287 35.00 2.14 36.34
N ASP A 288 36.31 2.37 36.31
CA ASP A 288 37.07 2.86 37.46
C ASP A 288 36.88 4.38 37.62
N LEU A 289 35.99 4.75 38.55
CA LEU A 289 35.67 6.14 38.88
C LEU A 289 36.71 6.80 39.79
N SER A 290 37.84 6.13 40.10
CA SER A 290 38.93 6.73 40.86
C SER A 290 39.78 7.73 40.06
N ASN A 291 39.56 7.80 38.74
CA ASN A 291 40.30 8.74 37.88
C ASN A 291 39.82 10.19 38.12
N PRO A 292 40.72 11.14 38.45
CA PRO A 292 40.36 12.55 38.68
C PRO A 292 39.74 13.25 37.46
N LYS A 293 39.80 12.64 36.27
CA LYS A 293 39.04 13.10 35.10
C LYS A 293 37.52 12.93 35.28
N TRP A 294 37.06 11.90 35.97
CA TRP A 294 35.63 11.69 36.26
C TRP A 294 35.06 12.69 37.25
N ALA A 295 35.89 13.21 38.17
CA ALA A 295 35.49 14.33 39.01
C ALA A 295 35.22 15.59 38.17
N LYS A 296 36.09 15.91 37.20
CA LYS A 296 35.86 17.02 36.27
C LYS A 296 34.63 16.79 35.38
N VAL A 297 34.39 15.57 34.94
CA VAL A 297 33.19 15.21 34.16
C VAL A 297 31.94 15.30 35.04
N ALA A 298 32.01 14.86 36.30
CA ALA A 298 30.91 14.99 37.25
C ALA A 298 30.63 16.46 37.61
N ASP A 299 31.65 17.30 37.72
CA ASP A 299 31.52 18.74 37.94
C ASP A 299 30.91 19.43 36.70
N LYS A 300 31.35 19.05 35.50
CA LYS A 300 30.79 19.52 34.23
C LYS A 300 29.35 19.03 34.04
N ILE A 301 29.06 17.80 34.46
CA ILE A 301 27.71 17.23 34.51
C ILE A 301 26.88 17.97 35.55
N HIS A 302 27.41 18.30 36.73
CA HIS A 302 26.68 19.01 37.78
C HIS A 302 26.40 20.48 37.40
N GLU A 303 27.34 21.13 36.70
CA GLU A 303 27.14 22.42 36.05
C GLU A 303 26.11 22.34 34.93
N SER A 304 26.14 21.29 34.10
CA SER A 304 25.10 21.04 33.09
C SER A 304 23.76 20.57 33.68
N SER A 305 23.76 19.97 34.87
CA SER A 305 22.57 19.47 35.56
C SER A 305 21.84 20.55 36.34
N LYS A 306 22.50 21.68 36.64
CA LYS A 306 21.80 22.94 36.98
C LYS A 306 20.93 23.45 35.82
N VAL A 307 21.17 22.99 34.60
CA VAL A 307 20.38 23.30 33.39
C VAL A 307 19.37 22.19 33.05
N MET A 308 19.49 20.99 33.63
CA MET A 308 18.68 19.79 33.31
C MET A 308 17.58 19.51 34.35
N TRP A 309 16.77 20.50 34.68
CA TRP A 309 15.41 20.25 35.17
C TRP A 309 14.45 20.82 34.12
N PRO A 310 13.35 20.13 33.74
CA PRO A 310 12.34 20.76 32.90
C PRO A 310 11.89 22.02 33.64
N GLN A 311 12.23 23.20 33.11
CA GLN A 311 11.76 24.43 33.70
C GLN A 311 10.23 24.41 33.58
N GLU A 312 9.53 24.49 34.71
CA GLU A 312 8.07 24.59 34.70
C GLU A 312 7.67 25.95 34.12
N PRO A 313 6.52 26.05 33.42
CA PRO A 313 6.02 27.32 32.94
C PRO A 313 5.92 28.32 34.10
N LYS A 314 6.25 29.59 33.86
CA LYS A 314 6.16 30.62 34.89
C LYS A 314 4.73 30.66 35.46
N PRO A 315 4.57 30.77 36.79
CA PRO A 315 3.25 30.81 37.40
C PRO A 315 2.46 32.01 36.86
N ILE A 316 1.33 31.71 36.20
CA ILE A 316 0.49 32.69 35.52
C ILE A 316 -0.12 33.63 36.57
N SER A 317 0.23 34.92 36.52
CA SER A 317 -0.38 35.96 37.38
C SER A 317 -1.89 36.08 37.11
N SER A 318 -2.67 36.60 38.05
CA SER A 318 -4.13 36.73 37.89
C SER A 318 -4.52 37.55 36.65
N GLU A 319 -3.72 38.57 36.33
CA GLU A 319 -3.91 39.42 35.14
C GLU A 319 -3.53 38.66 33.85
N CYS A 320 -2.44 37.91 33.86
CA CYS A 320 -2.03 37.07 32.73
C CYS A 320 -3.03 35.94 32.44
N LYS A 321 -3.73 35.41 33.46
CA LYS A 321 -4.83 34.45 33.27
C LYS A 321 -6.01 35.07 32.49
N LEU A 322 -6.42 36.29 32.85
CA LEU A 322 -7.49 36.99 32.13
C LEU A 322 -7.14 37.24 30.67
N VAL A 323 -5.88 37.62 30.38
CA VAL A 323 -5.40 37.78 29.00
C VAL A 323 -5.34 36.43 28.27
N THR A 324 -4.90 35.37 28.95
CA THR A 324 -4.86 34.01 28.38
C THR A 324 -6.27 33.50 28.04
N ASP A 325 -7.26 33.72 28.91
CA ASP A 325 -8.66 33.35 28.67
C ASP A 325 -9.30 34.19 27.56
N LYS A 326 -8.90 35.47 27.43
CA LYS A 326 -9.27 36.32 26.28
C LYS A 326 -8.66 35.77 24.98
N ILE A 327 -7.40 35.34 24.98
CA ILE A 327 -6.75 34.73 23.81
C ILE A 327 -7.50 33.45 23.38
N PHE A 328 -7.94 32.61 24.32
CA PHE A 328 -8.70 31.40 24.00
C PHE A 328 -10.12 31.67 23.47
N SER A 329 -10.71 32.81 23.80
CA SER A 329 -12.07 33.21 23.40
C SER A 329 -12.13 34.09 22.15
N LEU A 330 -10.99 34.34 21.50
CA LEU A 330 -10.94 35.05 20.22
C LEU A 330 -11.74 34.31 19.15
N LYS A 331 -12.26 35.06 18.17
CA LYS A 331 -12.90 34.55 16.95
C LYS A 331 -11.96 34.68 15.76
N ASP A 332 -12.29 34.00 14.66
CA ASP A 332 -11.44 33.92 13.47
C ASP A 332 -11.09 35.28 12.83
N GLU A 333 -11.94 36.29 13.00
CA GLU A 333 -11.73 37.65 12.47
C GLU A 333 -10.87 38.54 13.39
N ASP A 334 -10.65 38.13 14.65
CA ASP A 334 -9.96 38.95 15.62
C ASP A 334 -8.43 38.87 15.44
N ASP A 335 -7.74 40.00 15.59
CA ASP A 335 -6.27 40.06 15.55
C ASP A 335 -5.68 39.60 16.91
N PRO A 336 -4.91 38.50 16.96
CA PRO A 336 -4.31 38.03 18.20
C PRO A 336 -3.07 38.85 18.63
N VAL A 337 -2.45 39.61 17.74
CA VAL A 337 -1.17 40.30 18.00
C VAL A 337 -1.22 41.26 19.20
N PRO A 338 -2.27 42.09 19.38
CA PRO A 338 -2.34 43.00 20.53
C PRO A 338 -2.41 42.27 21.89
N LEU A 339 -3.19 41.18 21.96
CA LEU A 339 -3.32 40.38 23.18
C LEU A 339 -2.06 39.55 23.46
N LEU A 340 -1.38 39.08 22.42
CA LEU A 340 -0.06 38.45 22.54
C LEU A 340 1.00 39.44 23.03
N GLY A 341 0.93 40.70 22.61
CA GLY A 341 1.77 41.79 23.12
C GLY A 341 1.55 42.06 24.61
N GLU A 342 0.29 42.21 25.03
CA GLU A 342 -0.07 42.36 26.45
C GLU A 342 0.38 41.14 27.27
N TRP A 343 0.19 39.94 26.76
CA TRP A 343 0.63 38.70 27.40
C TRP A 343 2.16 38.61 27.54
N LYS A 344 2.89 39.03 26.50
CA LYS A 344 4.35 39.10 26.48
C LYS A 344 4.89 40.09 27.50
N ASP A 345 4.31 41.28 27.59
CA ASP A 345 4.73 42.32 28.52
C ASP A 345 4.51 41.89 29.98
N LEU A 346 3.42 41.18 30.25
CA LEU A 346 3.07 40.69 31.59
C LEU A 346 3.94 39.50 32.05
N LEU A 347 4.19 38.52 31.18
CA LEU A 347 4.83 37.26 31.57
C LEU A 347 6.34 37.23 31.31
N GLN A 348 6.82 38.02 30.34
CA GLN A 348 8.15 37.87 29.72
C GLN A 348 8.44 36.40 29.40
N PRO A 349 7.67 35.80 28.46
CA PRO A 349 7.62 34.36 28.26
C PRO A 349 8.96 33.78 27.80
N SER A 350 9.32 32.64 28.39
CA SER A 350 10.35 31.75 27.86
C SER A 350 9.75 30.84 26.78
N ARG A 351 10.59 30.14 26.03
CA ARG A 351 10.15 29.14 25.02
C ARG A 351 9.11 28.14 25.58
N ILE A 352 9.24 27.72 26.83
CA ILE A 352 8.35 26.73 27.46
C ILE A 352 6.96 27.32 27.70
N ASP A 353 6.90 28.60 28.08
CA ASP A 353 5.64 29.33 28.28
C ASP A 353 4.87 29.44 26.96
N TRP A 354 5.57 29.73 25.87
CA TRP A 354 4.99 29.74 24.51
C TRP A 354 4.49 28.37 24.07
N VAL A 355 5.26 27.30 24.28
CA VAL A 355 4.83 25.93 23.94
C VAL A 355 3.59 25.54 24.76
N ALA A 356 3.56 25.87 26.05
CA ALA A 356 2.40 25.58 26.91
C ALA A 356 1.14 26.35 26.48
N LEU A 357 1.28 27.59 26.02
CA LEU A 357 0.18 28.37 25.44
C LEU A 357 -0.31 27.73 24.14
N LEU A 358 0.60 27.34 23.25
CA LEU A 358 0.29 26.71 21.97
C LEU A 358 -0.38 25.33 22.13
N ASP A 359 0.08 24.51 23.06
CA ASP A 359 -0.51 23.20 23.32
C ASP A 359 -1.95 23.35 23.85
N LYS A 360 -2.21 24.31 24.75
CA LYS A 360 -3.57 24.63 25.22
C LYS A 360 -4.46 25.20 24.12
N LEU A 361 -3.92 26.07 23.26
CA LEU A 361 -4.65 26.61 22.11
C LEU A 361 -5.03 25.51 21.13
N LYS A 362 -4.14 24.56 20.88
CA LYS A 362 -4.40 23.43 19.99
C LYS A 362 -5.58 22.58 20.46
N GLU A 363 -5.76 22.43 21.77
CA GLU A 363 -6.87 21.68 22.36
C GLU A 363 -8.19 22.44 22.34
N GLN A 364 -8.16 23.78 22.52
CA GLN A 364 -9.37 24.59 22.68
C GLN A 364 -9.84 25.31 21.42
N ASN A 365 -8.92 25.75 20.55
CA ASN A 365 -9.22 26.57 19.37
C ASN A 365 -8.18 26.36 18.24
N SER A 366 -8.41 25.34 17.42
CA SER A 366 -7.51 24.95 16.31
C SER A 366 -7.40 26.01 15.20
N HIS A 367 -8.42 26.86 15.01
CA HIS A 367 -8.40 27.86 13.93
C HIS A 367 -7.48 29.04 14.26
N ILE A 368 -7.49 29.50 15.50
CA ILE A 368 -6.63 30.61 15.97
C ILE A 368 -5.21 30.14 16.27
N TYR A 369 -5.05 28.85 16.59
CA TYR A 369 -3.76 28.22 16.79
C TYR A 369 -2.75 28.52 15.66
N PHE A 370 -3.17 28.45 14.38
CA PHE A 370 -2.28 28.73 13.25
C PHE A 370 -1.78 30.18 13.22
N LYS A 371 -2.68 31.16 13.43
CA LYS A 371 -2.33 32.59 13.45
C LYS A 371 -1.40 32.94 14.61
N ILE A 372 -1.67 32.38 15.79
CA ILE A 372 -0.84 32.59 16.97
C ILE A 372 0.52 31.91 16.79
N GLN A 373 0.56 30.67 16.31
CA GLN A 373 1.82 29.97 16.08
C GLN A 373 2.69 30.65 15.03
N GLU A 374 2.09 31.17 13.94
CA GLU A 374 2.81 31.98 12.96
C GLU A 374 3.43 33.24 13.59
N SER A 375 2.71 33.89 14.52
CA SER A 375 3.21 35.05 15.26
C SER A 375 4.34 34.69 16.23
N VAL A 376 4.19 33.58 16.96
CA VAL A 376 5.18 33.06 17.91
C VAL A 376 6.48 32.64 17.22
N LEU A 377 6.42 32.11 16.00
CA LEU A 377 7.62 31.81 15.21
C LEU A 377 8.46 33.06 14.91
N GLY A 378 7.84 34.24 14.89
CA GLY A 378 8.49 35.54 14.70
C GLY A 378 9.30 36.01 15.92
N GLU A 379 8.94 35.55 17.12
CA GLU A 379 9.43 36.08 18.40
C GLU A 379 10.85 35.62 18.76
N GLU A 380 11.70 36.58 19.15
CA GLU A 380 13.07 36.31 19.60
C GLU A 380 13.10 35.46 20.89
N SER A 381 12.10 35.65 21.77
CA SER A 381 11.97 34.91 23.04
C SER A 381 11.65 33.42 22.86
N PHE A 382 11.07 33.04 21.71
CA PHE A 382 10.73 31.66 21.39
C PHE A 382 11.91 30.85 20.86
N GLN A 383 12.87 31.53 20.19
CA GLN A 383 14.02 30.92 19.52
C GLN A 383 13.58 29.75 18.62
N ALA A 384 12.78 30.04 17.60
CA ALA A 384 12.22 29.04 16.69
C ALA A 384 13.33 28.13 16.11
N ASN A 385 13.10 26.82 16.16
CA ASN A 385 13.96 25.84 15.52
C ASN A 385 13.25 25.23 14.32
N GLU A 386 14.02 24.49 13.52
CA GLU A 386 13.54 23.75 12.36
C GLU A 386 12.27 22.94 12.63
N ARG A 387 12.23 22.18 13.74
CA ARG A 387 11.10 21.32 14.09
C ARG A 387 9.81 22.09 14.34
N ASP A 388 9.89 23.34 14.82
CA ASP A 388 8.72 24.19 15.03
C ASP A 388 8.08 24.58 13.69
N TYR A 389 8.90 24.88 12.68
CA TYR A 389 8.45 25.13 11.31
C TYR A 389 7.87 23.87 10.67
N SER A 390 8.56 22.72 10.77
CA SER A 390 8.06 21.45 10.20
C SER A 390 6.70 21.06 10.76
N LYS A 391 6.47 21.27 12.07
CA LYS A 391 5.17 21.00 12.71
C LYS A 391 4.05 21.88 12.17
N LEU A 392 4.32 23.18 11.98
CA LEU A 392 3.33 24.11 11.45
C LEU A 392 2.99 23.77 10.00
N ILE A 393 4.01 23.52 9.17
CA ILE A 393 3.85 23.12 7.77
C ILE A 393 3.08 21.80 7.66
N ASP A 394 3.37 20.79 8.50
CA ASP A 394 2.62 19.51 8.53
C ASP A 394 1.15 19.71 8.91
N ALA A 395 0.87 20.56 9.89
CA ALA A 395 -0.50 20.85 10.31
C ALA A 395 -1.28 21.57 9.19
N LEU A 396 -0.70 22.59 8.57
CA LEU A 396 -1.30 23.30 7.43
C LEU A 396 -1.50 22.39 6.20
N ALA A 397 -0.53 21.53 5.91
CA ALA A 397 -0.61 20.54 4.82
C ALA A 397 -1.75 19.53 5.03
N LYS A 398 -2.02 19.13 6.29
CA LYS A 398 -3.13 18.24 6.63
C LYS A 398 -4.49 18.90 6.43
N GLU A 399 -4.61 20.17 6.80
CA GLU A 399 -5.81 21.00 6.61
C GLU A 399 -5.96 21.53 5.18
N ASN A 400 -5.00 21.24 4.29
CA ASN A 400 -5.04 21.60 2.87
C ASN A 400 -4.87 23.12 2.61
N HIS A 401 -4.22 23.84 3.53
CA HIS A 401 -3.91 25.26 3.39
C HIS A 401 -2.53 25.44 2.73
N LEU A 402 -2.47 25.29 1.40
CA LEU A 402 -1.23 25.32 0.63
C LEU A 402 -0.53 26.69 0.71
N GLU A 403 -1.27 27.78 0.50
CA GLU A 403 -0.68 29.13 0.46
C GLU A 403 -0.07 29.53 1.80
N ASP A 404 -0.73 29.15 2.90
CA ASP A 404 -0.22 29.37 4.25
C ASP A 404 1.08 28.58 4.49
N ALA A 405 1.11 27.30 4.09
CA ALA A 405 2.30 26.47 4.26
C ALA A 405 3.50 27.02 3.47
N GLU A 406 3.30 27.53 2.26
CA GLU A 406 4.34 28.19 1.46
C GLU A 406 4.83 29.50 2.07
N ARG A 407 3.93 30.28 2.66
CA ARG A 407 4.29 31.49 3.40
C ARG A 407 5.19 31.16 4.59
N ILE A 408 4.85 30.11 5.36
CA ILE A 408 5.68 29.64 6.48
C ILE A 408 7.03 29.11 6.01
N LEU A 409 7.08 28.37 4.89
CA LEU A 409 8.34 27.91 4.28
C LEU A 409 9.24 29.08 3.87
N SER A 410 8.65 30.14 3.30
CA SER A 410 9.39 31.35 2.92
C SER A 410 10.00 32.03 4.14
N LYS A 411 9.23 32.16 5.23
CA LYS A 411 9.73 32.68 6.52
C LYS A 411 10.85 31.83 7.12
N MET A 412 10.77 30.51 6.99
CA MET A 412 11.82 29.58 7.43
C MET A 412 13.15 29.88 6.70
N ASN A 413 13.08 30.05 5.38
CA ASN A 413 14.23 30.38 4.54
C ASN A 413 14.79 31.78 4.82
N GLU A 414 13.93 32.79 5.03
CA GLU A 414 14.34 34.16 5.38
C GLU A 414 15.13 34.22 6.70
N LYS A 415 14.77 33.35 7.66
CA LYS A 415 15.53 33.20 8.92
C LYS A 415 16.81 32.37 8.79
N GLY A 416 17.13 31.90 7.58
CA GLY A 416 18.30 31.05 7.32
C GLY A 416 18.19 29.64 7.89
N ILE A 417 16.97 29.18 8.21
CA ILE A 417 16.74 27.82 8.70
C ILE A 417 16.48 26.95 7.46
N VAL A 418 17.37 26.00 7.20
CA VAL A 418 17.26 25.10 6.04
C VAL A 418 16.26 23.98 6.35
N PRO A 419 15.35 23.61 5.42
CA PRO A 419 14.45 22.47 5.60
C PRO A 419 15.16 21.12 5.74
N ASP A 420 14.86 20.36 6.80
CA ASP A 420 15.28 18.96 6.96
C ASP A 420 14.51 17.99 6.04
N VAL A 421 14.95 16.73 6.13
CA VAL A 421 14.32 15.55 5.56
C VAL A 421 12.82 15.47 5.89
N ILE A 422 12.45 15.80 7.13
CA ILE A 422 11.06 15.70 7.58
C ILE A 422 10.22 16.76 6.88
N THR A 423 10.67 18.01 6.90
CA THR A 423 10.03 19.15 6.23
C THR A 423 9.90 18.89 4.75
N SER A 424 10.96 18.43 4.10
CA SER A 424 10.95 18.15 2.67
C SER A 424 9.99 17.01 2.30
N THR A 425 9.91 15.97 3.13
CA THR A 425 8.93 14.87 2.98
C THR A 425 7.48 15.36 3.11
N ILE A 426 7.22 16.30 4.04
CA ILE A 426 5.91 16.92 4.20
C ILE A 426 5.56 17.74 2.96
N LEU A 427 6.48 18.56 2.48
CA LEU A 427 6.29 19.40 1.30
C LEU A 427 5.98 18.56 0.05
N ILE A 428 6.71 17.47 -0.19
CA ILE A 428 6.43 16.58 -1.33
C ILE A 428 5.00 16.03 -1.26
N LYS A 429 4.59 15.50 -0.10
CA LYS A 429 3.23 14.95 0.09
C LYS A 429 2.16 16.01 -0.10
N MET A 430 2.39 17.21 0.42
CA MET A 430 1.50 18.35 0.28
C MET A 430 1.33 18.76 -1.19
N TYR A 431 2.43 18.98 -1.91
CA TYR A 431 2.40 19.36 -3.33
C TYR A 431 1.76 18.28 -4.21
N CYS A 432 2.06 17.00 -3.95
CA CYS A 432 1.41 15.88 -4.63
C CYS A 432 -0.11 15.86 -4.41
N LYS A 433 -0.56 16.11 -3.17
CA LYS A 433 -2.00 16.16 -2.83
C LYS A 433 -2.71 17.36 -3.46
N ALA A 434 -2.04 18.49 -3.54
CA ALA A 434 -2.55 19.71 -4.19
C ALA A 434 -2.52 19.65 -5.73
N GLY A 435 -1.93 18.61 -6.32
CA GLY A 435 -1.79 18.47 -7.77
C GLY A 435 -0.71 19.38 -8.38
N ASN A 436 0.12 20.03 -7.56
CA ASN A 436 1.22 20.88 -8.03
C ASN A 436 2.46 20.02 -8.28
N LEU A 437 2.47 19.34 -9.44
CA LEU A 437 3.50 18.38 -9.78
C LEU A 437 4.89 19.01 -9.93
N ASP A 438 4.99 20.22 -10.48
CA ASP A 438 6.29 20.87 -10.74
C ASP A 438 7.04 21.17 -9.44
N ARG A 439 6.36 21.76 -8.45
CA ARG A 439 6.94 21.99 -7.12
C ARG A 439 7.27 20.69 -6.40
N ALA A 440 6.44 19.65 -6.56
CA ALA A 440 6.73 18.34 -5.99
C ALA A 440 8.04 17.76 -6.55
N LYS A 441 8.27 17.88 -7.88
CA LYS A 441 9.52 17.44 -8.53
C LYS A 441 10.73 18.21 -8.00
N GLU A 442 10.65 19.54 -7.93
CA GLU A 442 11.75 20.38 -7.44
C GLU A 442 12.20 19.97 -6.03
N VAL A 443 11.26 19.78 -5.10
CA VAL A 443 11.59 19.35 -3.73
C VAL A 443 12.12 17.92 -3.71
N PHE A 444 11.54 17.02 -4.50
CA PHE A 444 11.96 15.62 -4.56
C PHE A 444 13.38 15.45 -5.12
N ASP A 445 13.72 16.18 -6.18
CA ASP A 445 15.05 16.15 -6.78
C ASP A 445 16.09 16.84 -5.88
N SER A 446 15.71 17.93 -5.22
CA SER A 446 16.54 18.57 -4.19
C SER A 446 16.83 17.59 -3.04
N CYS A 447 15.83 16.83 -2.56
CA CYS A 447 16.05 15.82 -1.52
C CYS A 447 17.08 14.78 -1.95
N LYS A 448 16.95 14.25 -3.16
CA LYS A 448 17.89 13.27 -3.72
C LYS A 448 19.29 13.85 -3.86
N ALA A 449 19.43 15.09 -4.31
CA ALA A 449 20.71 15.77 -4.44
C ALA A 449 21.45 15.93 -3.10
N HIS A 450 20.70 16.09 -2.00
CA HIS A 450 21.25 16.16 -0.64
C HIS A 450 21.51 14.78 -0.01
N GLY A 451 21.40 13.69 -0.79
CA GLY A 451 21.68 12.32 -0.33
C GLY A 451 20.57 11.70 0.52
N LEU A 452 19.37 12.30 0.53
CA LEU A 452 18.22 11.75 1.24
C LEU A 452 17.65 10.59 0.44
N GLN A 453 17.40 9.46 1.12
CA GLN A 453 16.70 8.33 0.52
C GLN A 453 15.20 8.45 0.78
N PRO A 454 14.37 8.71 -0.25
CA PRO A 454 12.93 8.77 -0.08
C PRO A 454 12.39 7.41 0.34
N ASP A 455 11.42 7.41 1.27
CA ASP A 455 10.76 6.18 1.69
C ASP A 455 9.69 5.73 0.67
N VAL A 456 9.11 4.55 0.91
CA VAL A 456 8.03 3.98 0.08
C VAL A 456 6.84 4.95 -0.05
N LYS A 457 6.53 5.73 0.99
CA LYS A 457 5.37 6.64 1.00
C LYS A 457 5.63 7.85 0.10
N VAL A 458 6.84 8.39 0.10
CA VAL A 458 7.21 9.51 -0.79
C VAL A 458 7.18 9.07 -2.25
N TYR A 459 7.75 7.90 -2.58
CA TYR A 459 7.65 7.35 -3.94
C TYR A 459 6.20 7.13 -4.36
N TYR A 460 5.36 6.55 -3.50
CA TYR A 460 3.94 6.36 -3.79
C TYR A 460 3.21 7.68 -4.07
N SER A 461 3.43 8.71 -3.24
CA SER A 461 2.84 10.04 -3.44
C SER A 461 3.26 10.67 -4.78
N MET A 462 4.55 10.58 -5.14
CA MET A 462 5.04 11.08 -6.42
C MET A 462 4.43 10.31 -7.60
N ILE A 463 4.36 8.98 -7.53
CA ILE A 463 3.76 8.15 -8.59
C ILE A 463 2.28 8.50 -8.77
N MET A 464 1.52 8.67 -7.68
CA MET A 464 0.13 9.13 -7.75
C MET A 464 0.02 10.53 -8.38
N ALA A 465 0.92 11.45 -8.05
CA ALA A 465 0.93 12.79 -8.65
C ALA A 465 1.18 12.73 -10.17
N TYR A 466 2.12 11.90 -10.62
CA TYR A 466 2.37 11.65 -12.04
C TYR A 466 1.16 11.03 -12.75
N VAL A 467 0.50 10.04 -12.14
CA VAL A 467 -0.71 9.42 -12.68
C VAL A 467 -1.85 10.43 -12.79
N ASN A 468 -2.07 11.26 -11.77
CA ASN A 468 -3.10 12.31 -11.78
C ASN A 468 -2.81 13.39 -12.84
N ALA A 469 -1.54 13.67 -13.11
CA ALA A 469 -1.11 14.57 -14.18
C ALA A 469 -1.15 13.93 -15.59
N SER A 470 -1.75 12.73 -15.73
CA SER A 470 -1.80 11.97 -16.99
C SER A 470 -0.42 11.65 -17.58
N GLN A 471 0.60 11.52 -16.71
CA GLN A 471 2.00 11.20 -17.04
C GLN A 471 2.42 9.86 -16.39
N PRO A 472 1.80 8.72 -16.75
CA PRO A 472 2.05 7.44 -16.08
C PRO A 472 3.42 6.83 -16.41
N LYS A 473 4.07 7.23 -17.51
CA LYS A 473 5.37 6.69 -17.93
C LYS A 473 6.49 7.11 -16.97
N GLU A 474 6.42 8.32 -16.46
CA GLU A 474 7.30 8.89 -15.45
C GLU A 474 7.06 8.22 -14.08
N GLY A 475 5.82 7.81 -13.80
CA GLY A 475 5.52 6.94 -12.66
C GLY A 475 6.22 5.58 -12.75
N VAL A 476 6.29 4.99 -13.95
CA VAL A 476 7.03 3.72 -14.19
C VAL A 476 8.54 3.90 -13.98
N THR A 477 9.13 5.02 -14.38
CA THR A 477 10.55 5.27 -14.13
C THR A 477 10.85 5.39 -12.64
N LEU A 478 10.00 6.09 -11.87
CA LEU A 478 10.13 6.17 -10.42
C LEU A 478 9.96 4.82 -9.73
N MET A 479 9.07 3.96 -10.20
CA MET A 479 8.91 2.61 -9.69
C MET A 479 10.18 1.76 -9.92
N ALA A 480 10.81 1.89 -11.08
CA ALA A 480 12.07 1.21 -11.37
C ALA A 480 13.18 1.71 -10.45
N GLU A 481 13.30 3.03 -10.25
CA GLU A 481 14.24 3.62 -9.29
C GLU A 481 14.03 3.11 -7.86
N MET A 482 12.77 3.03 -7.42
CA MET A 482 12.41 2.46 -6.12
C MET A 482 12.88 1.00 -5.98
N GLY A 483 12.75 0.20 -7.04
CA GLY A 483 13.26 -1.16 -7.09
C GLY A 483 14.80 -1.24 -7.01
N PHE A 484 15.50 -0.38 -7.76
CA PHE A 484 16.98 -0.30 -7.70
C PHE A 484 17.50 0.17 -6.34
N ALA A 485 16.73 0.98 -5.62
CA ALA A 485 17.04 1.38 -4.25
C ALA A 485 16.84 0.25 -3.21
N GLY A 486 16.42 -0.96 -3.63
CA GLY A 486 16.16 -2.09 -2.74
C GLY A 486 14.88 -1.97 -1.92
N LEU A 487 13.99 -1.02 -2.27
CA LEU A 487 12.73 -0.84 -1.58
C LEU A 487 11.70 -1.83 -2.12
N LYS A 488 11.05 -2.57 -1.21
CA LYS A 488 9.97 -3.49 -1.59
C LYS A 488 8.80 -2.71 -2.17
N ILE A 489 8.48 -2.98 -3.43
CA ILE A 489 7.38 -2.32 -4.13
C ILE A 489 6.04 -2.94 -3.67
N PRO A 490 5.14 -2.15 -3.05
CA PRO A 490 3.81 -2.62 -2.67
C PRO A 490 2.93 -2.90 -3.90
N LYS A 491 2.00 -3.85 -3.78
CA LYS A 491 1.09 -4.27 -4.87
C LYS A 491 0.28 -3.08 -5.41
N GLU A 492 -0.09 -2.17 -4.52
CA GLU A 492 -0.86 -0.96 -4.80
C GLU A 492 -0.19 -0.08 -5.88
N ILE A 493 1.14 0.02 -5.90
CA ILE A 493 1.86 0.80 -6.94
C ILE A 493 1.71 0.15 -8.32
N TYR A 494 1.87 -1.18 -8.40
CA TYR A 494 1.67 -1.92 -9.65
C TYR A 494 0.28 -1.68 -10.22
N MET A 495 -0.76 -1.80 -9.37
CA MET A 495 -2.15 -1.65 -9.81
C MET A 495 -2.48 -0.22 -10.24
N VAL A 496 -1.99 0.80 -9.51
CA VAL A 496 -2.19 2.21 -9.88
C VAL A 496 -1.58 2.50 -11.25
N LEU A 497 -0.33 2.08 -11.47
CA LEU A 497 0.34 2.27 -12.75
C LEU A 497 -0.36 1.48 -13.86
N LEU A 498 -0.71 0.22 -13.61
CA LEU A 498 -1.39 -0.63 -14.58
C LEU A 498 -2.73 -0.02 -15.03
N ARG A 499 -3.55 0.49 -14.09
CA ARG A 499 -4.80 1.20 -14.43
C ARG A 499 -4.56 2.41 -15.31
N SER A 500 -3.59 3.24 -14.93
CA SER A 500 -3.28 4.48 -15.66
C SER A 500 -2.75 4.20 -17.08
N LEU A 501 -1.91 3.16 -17.24
CA LEU A 501 -1.36 2.74 -18.52
C LEU A 501 -2.42 2.08 -19.41
N ALA A 502 -3.33 1.31 -18.82
CA ALA A 502 -4.47 0.74 -19.52
C ALA A 502 -5.38 1.83 -20.07
N GLN A 503 -5.70 2.86 -19.29
CA GLN A 503 -6.47 4.02 -19.75
C GLN A 503 -5.76 4.79 -20.86
N ALA A 504 -4.44 4.96 -20.76
CA ALA A 504 -3.62 5.59 -21.78
C ALA A 504 -3.42 4.72 -23.05
N GLY A 505 -3.86 3.45 -23.05
CA GLY A 505 -3.67 2.51 -24.15
C GLY A 505 -2.20 2.15 -24.42
N SER A 506 -1.33 2.32 -23.42
CA SER A 506 0.11 2.01 -23.55
C SER A 506 0.37 0.54 -23.18
N ALA A 507 0.04 -0.37 -24.09
CA ALA A 507 0.13 -1.82 -23.87
C ALA A 507 1.54 -2.30 -23.50
N ASP A 508 2.59 -1.85 -24.19
CA ASP A 508 3.98 -2.27 -23.92
C ASP A 508 4.41 -1.96 -22.47
N ALA A 509 4.04 -0.78 -21.98
CA ALA A 509 4.36 -0.37 -20.61
C ALA A 509 3.52 -1.14 -19.59
N ALA A 510 2.24 -1.38 -19.87
CA ALA A 510 1.36 -2.19 -19.04
C ALA A 510 1.88 -3.63 -18.91
N ASP A 511 2.34 -4.21 -20.02
CA ASP A 511 2.93 -5.54 -20.09
C ASP A 511 4.17 -5.66 -19.21
N ARG A 512 5.11 -4.71 -19.32
CA ARG A 512 6.30 -4.65 -18.46
C ARG A 512 5.95 -4.58 -16.97
N ILE A 513 4.96 -3.77 -16.60
CA ILE A 513 4.49 -3.68 -15.20
C ILE A 513 3.84 -4.99 -14.75
N CYS A 514 3.02 -5.61 -15.60
CA CYS A 514 2.36 -6.89 -15.33
C CYS A 514 3.38 -8.03 -15.15
N THR A 515 4.39 -8.12 -16.02
CA THR A 515 5.51 -9.06 -15.89
C THR A 515 6.31 -8.80 -14.62
N SER A 516 6.65 -7.54 -14.33
CA SER A 516 7.36 -7.18 -13.10
C SER A 516 6.54 -7.55 -11.85
N MET A 517 5.23 -7.33 -11.85
CA MET A 517 4.34 -7.72 -10.75
C MET A 517 4.42 -9.22 -10.44
N GLN A 518 4.49 -10.07 -11.47
CA GLN A 518 4.59 -11.53 -11.32
C GLN A 518 5.98 -11.98 -10.88
N PHE A 519 7.03 -11.57 -11.60
CA PHE A 519 8.38 -12.12 -11.43
C PHE A 519 9.18 -11.42 -10.33
N THR A 520 9.11 -10.08 -10.23
CA THR A 520 9.85 -9.33 -9.21
C THR A 520 9.01 -9.10 -7.96
N GLY A 521 7.69 -8.87 -8.13
CA GLY A 521 6.76 -8.70 -7.02
C GLY A 521 6.33 -10.00 -6.35
N GLY A 522 6.37 -11.13 -7.08
CA GLY A 522 5.87 -12.42 -6.61
C GLY A 522 4.35 -12.45 -6.42
N PHE A 523 3.62 -11.52 -7.04
CA PHE A 523 2.16 -11.43 -6.92
C PHE A 523 1.48 -12.23 -8.03
N SER A 524 0.48 -13.03 -7.68
CA SER A 524 -0.42 -13.64 -8.67
C SER A 524 -1.25 -12.56 -9.36
N LEU A 525 -1.46 -12.70 -10.66
CA LEU A 525 -2.43 -11.86 -11.37
C LEU A 525 -3.82 -12.08 -10.80
N ASP A 526 -4.47 -10.99 -10.42
CA ASP A 526 -5.87 -10.98 -10.06
C ASP A 526 -6.73 -10.69 -11.30
N VAL A 527 -8.05 -10.87 -11.13
CA VAL A 527 -9.05 -10.61 -12.17
C VAL A 527 -8.97 -9.15 -12.62
N GLU A 528 -8.72 -8.22 -11.69
CA GLU A 528 -8.57 -6.80 -11.99
C GLU A 528 -7.36 -6.55 -12.91
N ALA A 529 -6.18 -7.09 -12.60
CA ALA A 529 -5.00 -6.93 -13.44
C ALA A 529 -5.20 -7.53 -14.83
N LEU A 530 -5.83 -8.70 -14.93
CA LEU A 530 -6.14 -9.33 -16.23
C LEU A 530 -7.11 -8.47 -17.06
N ALA A 531 -8.18 -7.95 -16.44
CA ALA A 531 -9.13 -7.06 -17.12
C ALA A 531 -8.45 -5.75 -17.59
N LEU A 532 -7.52 -5.21 -16.80
CA LEU A 532 -6.74 -4.02 -17.18
C LEU A 532 -5.77 -4.30 -18.33
N MET A 533 -5.17 -5.50 -18.38
CA MET A 533 -4.35 -5.92 -19.52
C MET A 533 -5.19 -6.02 -20.80
N VAL A 534 -6.39 -6.61 -20.71
CA VAL A 534 -7.34 -6.62 -21.84
C VAL A 534 -7.70 -5.19 -22.26
N GLU A 535 -7.98 -4.29 -21.32
CA GLU A 535 -8.25 -2.88 -21.63
C GLU A 535 -7.05 -2.20 -22.33
N ALA A 536 -5.84 -2.40 -21.84
CA ALA A 536 -4.62 -1.82 -22.39
C ALA A 536 -4.39 -2.23 -23.86
N TYR A 537 -4.44 -3.54 -24.14
CA TYR A 537 -4.23 -4.09 -25.48
C TYR A 537 -5.41 -3.76 -26.42
N ALA A 538 -6.65 -3.78 -25.93
CA ALA A 538 -7.82 -3.36 -26.70
C ALA A 538 -7.74 -1.90 -27.15
N ARG A 539 -7.26 -1.00 -26.28
CA ARG A 539 -7.05 0.41 -26.64
C ARG A 539 -5.89 0.58 -27.61
N ALA A 540 -4.82 -0.20 -27.46
CA ALA A 540 -3.66 -0.24 -28.36
C ALA A 540 -3.96 -0.88 -29.73
N ASN A 541 -5.16 -1.43 -29.93
CA ASN A 541 -5.60 -2.11 -31.15
C ASN A 541 -4.92 -3.47 -31.45
N ASP A 542 -4.26 -4.06 -30.46
CA ASP A 542 -3.72 -5.41 -30.53
C ASP A 542 -4.74 -6.38 -29.88
N HIS A 543 -5.59 -6.95 -30.74
CA HIS A 543 -6.66 -7.83 -30.33
C HIS A 543 -6.18 -9.27 -30.02
N ASP A 544 -5.05 -9.69 -30.59
CA ASP A 544 -4.51 -11.04 -30.40
C ASP A 544 -3.97 -11.17 -28.97
N SER A 545 -3.16 -10.21 -28.52
CA SER A 545 -2.68 -10.14 -27.14
C SER A 545 -3.82 -9.94 -26.15
N ALA A 546 -4.80 -9.07 -26.48
CA ALA A 546 -5.98 -8.90 -25.65
C ALA A 546 -6.77 -10.21 -25.48
N MET A 547 -6.94 -10.98 -26.56
CA MET A 547 -7.61 -12.29 -26.51
C MET A 547 -6.81 -13.32 -25.69
N ASN A 548 -5.48 -13.29 -25.75
CA ASN A 548 -4.64 -14.16 -24.92
C ASN A 548 -4.87 -13.91 -23.42
N TYR A 549 -4.92 -12.64 -22.97
CA TYR A 549 -5.25 -12.32 -21.58
C TYR A 549 -6.71 -12.62 -21.22
N PHE A 550 -7.64 -12.40 -22.15
CA PHE A 550 -9.05 -12.72 -21.96
C PHE A 550 -9.28 -14.25 -21.78
N THR A 551 -8.61 -15.06 -22.58
CA THR A 551 -8.64 -16.53 -22.45
C THR A 551 -7.92 -17.00 -21.20
N GLN A 552 -6.78 -16.39 -20.83
CA GLN A 552 -6.11 -16.66 -19.55
C GLN A 552 -7.05 -16.40 -18.35
N MET A 553 -7.80 -15.30 -18.37
CA MET A 553 -8.81 -15.00 -17.35
C MET A 553 -9.89 -16.09 -17.25
N ARG A 554 -10.38 -16.58 -18.39
CA ARG A 554 -11.34 -17.71 -18.44
C ARG A 554 -10.75 -19.02 -17.93
N ASN A 555 -9.50 -19.31 -18.30
CA ASN A 555 -8.80 -20.54 -17.89
C ASN A 555 -8.55 -20.61 -16.37
N LEU A 556 -8.43 -19.45 -15.72
CA LEU A 556 -8.37 -19.35 -14.26
C LEU A 556 -9.74 -19.51 -13.58
N GLY A 557 -10.81 -19.74 -14.36
CA GLY A 557 -12.17 -19.96 -13.86
C GLY A 557 -12.95 -18.67 -13.60
N HIS A 558 -12.43 -17.52 -14.02
CA HIS A 558 -13.10 -16.23 -13.83
C HIS A 558 -14.03 -15.93 -15.00
N LYS A 559 -15.26 -15.49 -14.69
CA LYS A 559 -16.20 -14.99 -15.70
C LYS A 559 -15.81 -13.56 -16.10
N PRO A 560 -15.67 -13.25 -17.39
CA PRO A 560 -15.44 -11.89 -17.86
C PRO A 560 -16.56 -10.96 -17.39
N ASP A 561 -16.20 -9.76 -16.94
CA ASP A 561 -17.16 -8.71 -16.70
C ASP A 561 -17.62 -8.07 -18.03
N ASP A 562 -18.73 -7.33 -17.97
CA ASP A 562 -19.29 -6.67 -19.15
C ASP A 562 -18.31 -5.64 -19.74
N ARG A 563 -17.54 -4.96 -18.89
CA ARG A 563 -16.54 -3.98 -19.31
C ARG A 563 -15.37 -4.60 -20.07
N CYS A 564 -14.81 -5.73 -19.58
CA CYS A 564 -13.75 -6.44 -20.30
C CYS A 564 -14.26 -6.98 -21.65
N THR A 565 -15.49 -7.50 -21.68
CA THR A 565 -16.12 -7.98 -22.91
C THR A 565 -16.36 -6.83 -23.91
N ALA A 566 -16.83 -5.67 -23.43
CA ALA A 566 -16.99 -4.46 -24.25
C ALA A 566 -15.65 -3.97 -24.82
N ASN A 567 -14.56 -4.00 -24.03
CA ASN A 567 -13.22 -3.66 -24.50
C ASN A 567 -12.75 -4.61 -25.61
N MET A 568 -12.96 -5.92 -25.47
CA MET A 568 -12.65 -6.89 -26.54
C MET A 568 -13.45 -6.63 -27.82
N ILE A 569 -14.75 -6.35 -27.71
CA ILE A 569 -15.60 -6.05 -28.86
C ILE A 569 -15.18 -4.72 -29.50
N ALA A 570 -14.76 -3.73 -28.71
CA ALA A 570 -14.22 -2.48 -29.22
C ALA A 570 -12.90 -2.68 -29.99
N ALA A 571 -12.04 -3.60 -29.56
CA ALA A 571 -10.83 -3.98 -30.29
C ALA A 571 -11.18 -4.65 -31.63
N TYR A 572 -12.15 -5.57 -31.65
CA TYR A 572 -12.64 -6.18 -32.88
C TYR A 572 -13.32 -5.18 -33.82
N LYS A 573 -14.06 -4.21 -33.28
CA LYS A 573 -14.69 -3.11 -34.02
C LYS A 573 -13.67 -2.28 -34.79
N LYS A 574 -12.57 -1.88 -34.14
CA LYS A 574 -11.51 -1.09 -34.79
C LYS A 574 -10.86 -1.83 -35.97
N ASN A 575 -10.74 -3.15 -35.87
CA ASN A 575 -10.18 -4.01 -36.91
C ASN A 575 -11.24 -4.60 -37.87
N ASN A 576 -12.51 -4.21 -37.72
CA ASN A 576 -13.66 -4.65 -38.51
C ASN A 576 -13.86 -6.18 -38.57
N MET A 577 -13.57 -6.90 -37.48
CA MET A 577 -13.71 -8.36 -37.39
C MET A 577 -15.02 -8.75 -36.69
N LEU A 578 -16.15 -8.48 -37.35
CA LEU A 578 -17.48 -8.72 -36.78
C LEU A 578 -17.74 -10.21 -36.53
N ASP A 579 -17.30 -11.06 -37.44
CA ASP A 579 -17.38 -12.52 -37.34
C ASP A 579 -16.77 -13.05 -36.02
N LYS A 580 -15.53 -12.67 -35.70
CA LYS A 580 -14.86 -13.07 -34.46
C LYS A 580 -15.55 -12.51 -33.21
N ALA A 581 -16.04 -11.26 -33.28
CA ALA A 581 -16.77 -10.64 -32.17
C ALA A 581 -18.08 -11.38 -31.86
N LEU A 582 -18.83 -11.78 -32.90
CA LEU A 582 -20.06 -12.54 -32.75
C LEU A 582 -19.79 -13.97 -32.28
N GLU A 583 -18.73 -14.61 -32.77
CA GLU A 583 -18.30 -15.93 -32.29
C GLU A 583 -17.97 -15.90 -30.79
N LEU A 584 -17.19 -14.92 -30.34
CA LEU A 584 -16.89 -14.72 -28.93
C LEU A 584 -18.16 -14.54 -28.09
N LEU A 585 -19.08 -13.69 -28.53
CA LEU A 585 -20.35 -13.46 -27.81
C LEU A 585 -21.21 -14.73 -27.72
N LEU A 586 -21.25 -15.54 -28.79
CA LEU A 586 -21.95 -16.82 -28.81
C LEU A 586 -21.28 -17.87 -27.91
N GLU A 587 -19.96 -17.83 -27.74
CA GLU A 587 -19.26 -18.65 -26.76
C GLU A 587 -19.60 -18.23 -25.33
N LEU A 588 -19.50 -16.94 -25.03
CA LEU A 588 -19.79 -16.40 -23.70
C LEU A 588 -21.25 -16.68 -23.29
N GLU A 589 -22.19 -16.61 -24.23
CA GLU A 589 -23.59 -16.99 -23.98
C GLU A 589 -23.75 -18.44 -23.52
N LYS A 590 -22.98 -19.39 -24.09
CA LYS A 590 -23.01 -20.79 -23.65
C LYS A 590 -22.55 -20.94 -22.20
N ASP A 591 -21.66 -20.05 -21.75
CA ASP A 591 -21.15 -19.99 -20.38
C ASP A 591 -22.09 -19.21 -19.43
N GLY A 592 -23.25 -18.77 -19.94
CA GLY A 592 -24.28 -18.03 -19.22
C GLY A 592 -23.98 -16.55 -19.05
N PHE A 593 -23.14 -15.96 -19.91
CA PHE A 593 -22.91 -14.51 -19.94
C PHE A 593 -24.04 -13.82 -20.70
N GLU A 594 -24.58 -12.78 -20.08
CA GLU A 594 -25.55 -11.89 -20.73
C GLU A 594 -24.87 -10.53 -20.98
N PRO A 595 -24.80 -10.07 -22.24
CA PRO A 595 -24.28 -8.73 -22.56
C PRO A 595 -25.01 -7.64 -21.78
N GLY A 596 -24.24 -6.83 -21.04
CA GLY A 596 -24.73 -5.66 -20.31
C GLY A 596 -24.65 -4.39 -21.16
N VAL A 597 -24.89 -3.26 -20.53
CA VAL A 597 -25.00 -1.95 -21.21
C VAL A 597 -23.71 -1.55 -21.91
N ALA A 598 -22.53 -1.85 -21.36
CA ALA A 598 -21.26 -1.47 -22.00
C ALA A 598 -21.05 -2.25 -23.31
N THR A 599 -21.30 -3.56 -23.30
CA THR A 599 -21.19 -4.39 -24.51
C THR A 599 -22.23 -3.98 -25.56
N CYS A 600 -23.49 -3.80 -25.13
CA CYS A 600 -24.56 -3.38 -26.02
C CYS A 600 -24.27 -2.01 -26.66
N THR A 601 -23.71 -1.07 -25.91
CA THR A 601 -23.30 0.25 -26.40
C THR A 601 -22.30 0.14 -27.55
N VAL A 602 -21.23 -0.65 -27.38
CA VAL A 602 -20.21 -0.83 -28.42
C VAL A 602 -20.81 -1.47 -29.69
N LEU A 603 -21.71 -2.43 -29.52
CA LEU A 603 -22.41 -3.12 -30.61
C LEU A 603 -23.37 -2.19 -31.36
N VAL A 604 -24.18 -1.38 -30.67
CA VAL A 604 -25.06 -0.38 -31.30
C VAL A 604 -24.25 0.57 -32.16
N GLU A 605 -23.19 1.16 -31.61
CA GLU A 605 -22.33 2.06 -32.38
C GLU A 605 -21.69 1.36 -33.60
N TRP A 606 -21.32 0.08 -33.47
CA TRP A 606 -20.73 -0.67 -34.58
C TRP A 606 -21.76 -1.01 -35.66
N PHE A 607 -22.94 -1.48 -35.27
CA PHE A 607 -24.04 -1.79 -36.19
C PHE A 607 -24.53 -0.55 -36.93
N CYS A 608 -24.60 0.61 -36.27
CA CYS A 608 -24.90 1.87 -36.93
C CYS A 608 -23.87 2.21 -38.01
N LYS A 609 -22.56 2.05 -37.71
CA LYS A 609 -21.49 2.24 -38.70
C LYS A 609 -21.57 1.26 -39.88
N LEU A 610 -22.14 0.08 -39.68
CA LEU A 610 -22.32 -0.94 -40.72
C LEU A 610 -23.69 -0.84 -41.43
N GLY A 611 -24.57 0.08 -41.04
CA GLY A 611 -25.93 0.22 -41.56
C GLY A 611 -26.89 -0.91 -41.15
N LEU A 612 -26.56 -1.65 -40.08
CA LEU A 612 -27.37 -2.73 -39.52
C LEU A 612 -28.35 -2.17 -38.47
N PHE A 613 -29.28 -1.32 -38.92
CA PHE A 613 -30.16 -0.55 -38.02
C PHE A 613 -31.18 -1.40 -37.27
N GLU A 614 -31.67 -2.49 -37.87
CA GLU A 614 -32.60 -3.42 -37.21
C GLU A 614 -31.92 -4.12 -36.04
N GLU A 615 -30.70 -4.64 -36.25
CA GLU A 615 -29.92 -5.25 -35.17
C GLU A 615 -29.51 -4.23 -34.10
N ALA A 616 -29.22 -2.98 -34.48
CA ALA A 616 -28.93 -1.90 -33.52
C ALA A 616 -30.15 -1.53 -32.65
N GLU A 617 -31.36 -1.47 -33.23
CA GLU A 617 -32.61 -1.20 -32.50
C GLU A 617 -32.90 -2.32 -31.49
N GLN A 618 -32.71 -3.58 -31.88
CA GLN A 618 -32.89 -4.69 -30.95
C GLN A 618 -31.90 -4.64 -29.77
N MET A 619 -30.66 -4.19 -30.00
CA MET A 619 -29.67 -4.03 -28.92
C MET A 619 -30.06 -2.90 -27.96
N LEU A 620 -30.72 -1.85 -28.46
CA LEU A 620 -31.27 -0.77 -27.64
C LEU A 620 -32.48 -1.23 -26.81
N ASP A 621 -33.37 -2.04 -27.40
CA ASP A 621 -34.49 -2.65 -26.68
C ASP A 621 -33.97 -3.51 -25.51
N LYS A 622 -32.86 -4.25 -25.72
CA LYS A 622 -32.21 -5.01 -24.66
C LYS A 622 -31.67 -4.14 -23.53
N ILE A 623 -31.12 -2.95 -23.83
CA ILE A 623 -30.71 -1.98 -22.80
C ILE A 623 -31.93 -1.51 -22.01
N ALA A 624 -33.05 -1.23 -22.69
CA ALA A 624 -34.29 -0.84 -22.04
C ALA A 624 -34.90 -1.95 -21.16
N GLU A 625 -34.82 -3.21 -21.60
CA GLU A 625 -35.24 -4.40 -20.82
C GLU A 625 -34.41 -4.60 -19.54
N GLN A 626 -33.15 -4.16 -19.52
CA GLN A 626 -32.29 -4.17 -18.33
C GLN A 626 -32.66 -3.07 -17.32
N GLY A 627 -33.60 -2.18 -17.65
CA GLY A 627 -34.07 -1.09 -16.78
C GLY A 627 -33.12 0.11 -16.72
N GLU A 628 -32.11 0.16 -17.58
CA GLU A 628 -31.16 1.26 -17.67
C GLU A 628 -31.50 2.18 -18.86
N ALA A 629 -31.34 3.49 -18.69
CA ALA A 629 -31.48 4.43 -19.79
C ALA A 629 -30.29 4.30 -20.75
N PRO A 630 -30.49 4.40 -22.07
CA PRO A 630 -29.38 4.36 -23.02
C PRO A 630 -28.39 5.49 -22.72
N PRO A 631 -27.07 5.21 -22.68
CA PRO A 631 -26.05 6.22 -22.44
C PRO A 631 -26.19 7.43 -23.39
N PHE A 632 -25.84 8.63 -22.93
CA PHE A 632 -25.96 9.85 -23.75
C PHE A 632 -25.24 9.71 -25.11
N LYS A 633 -24.05 9.11 -25.10
CA LYS A 633 -23.25 8.82 -26.31
C LYS A 633 -24.00 8.01 -27.39
N LEU A 634 -24.97 7.19 -27.00
CA LEU A 634 -25.80 6.44 -27.95
C LEU A 634 -26.88 7.29 -28.61
N HIS A 635 -27.20 8.49 -28.11
CA HIS A 635 -28.29 9.31 -28.67
C HIS A 635 -27.98 9.80 -30.09
N VAL A 636 -26.71 10.00 -30.44
CA VAL A 636 -26.29 10.29 -31.82
C VAL A 636 -26.54 9.08 -32.73
N SER A 637 -26.25 7.87 -32.24
CA SER A 637 -26.49 6.61 -32.97
C SER A 637 -27.99 6.29 -33.06
N LEU A 638 -28.76 6.58 -32.00
CA LEU A 638 -30.22 6.46 -31.95
C LEU A 638 -30.90 7.42 -32.93
N PHE A 639 -30.39 8.66 -33.01
CA PHE A 639 -30.85 9.64 -33.97
C PHE A 639 -30.66 9.12 -35.40
N GLU A 640 -29.47 8.60 -35.73
CA GLU A 640 -29.19 7.98 -37.03
C GLU A 640 -30.14 6.81 -37.35
N ILE A 641 -30.33 5.88 -36.41
CA ILE A 641 -31.29 4.76 -36.55
C ILE A 641 -32.70 5.28 -36.86
N HIS A 642 -33.17 6.30 -36.14
CA HIS A 642 -34.52 6.85 -36.32
C HIS A 642 -34.70 7.65 -37.62
N MET A 643 -33.65 8.29 -38.10
CA MET A 643 -33.65 8.98 -39.39
C MET A 643 -33.72 7.98 -40.56
N GLU A 644 -32.96 6.89 -40.49
CA GLU A 644 -32.93 5.83 -41.51
C GLU A 644 -34.21 4.98 -41.52
N SER A 645 -34.76 4.68 -40.33
CA SER A 645 -36.07 4.02 -40.20
C SER A 645 -37.28 4.93 -40.51
N LYS A 646 -37.04 6.19 -40.89
CA LYS A 646 -38.06 7.22 -41.19
C LYS A 646 -39.05 7.48 -40.04
N ALA A 647 -38.63 7.22 -38.81
CA ALA A 647 -39.39 7.51 -37.62
C ALA A 647 -39.21 8.98 -37.19
N GLU A 648 -39.63 9.92 -38.04
CA GLU A 648 -39.36 11.37 -37.91
C GLU A 648 -39.71 11.93 -36.51
N LYS A 649 -40.83 11.51 -35.93
CA LYS A 649 -41.26 11.97 -34.59
C LYS A 649 -40.30 11.54 -33.49
N LYS A 650 -39.78 10.31 -33.55
CA LYS A 650 -38.81 9.80 -32.58
C LYS A 650 -37.46 10.47 -32.79
N ALA A 651 -37.04 10.66 -34.05
CA ALA A 651 -35.81 11.36 -34.38
C ALA A 651 -35.79 12.80 -33.85
N LEU A 652 -36.89 13.54 -33.98
CA LEU A 652 -36.99 14.91 -33.46
C LEU A 652 -37.00 14.96 -31.92
N GLN A 653 -37.55 13.95 -31.25
CA GLN A 653 -37.46 13.84 -29.78
C GLN A 653 -36.02 13.63 -29.33
N VAL A 654 -35.28 12.74 -29.99
CA VAL A 654 -33.86 12.50 -29.70
C VAL A 654 -33.02 13.72 -30.04
N LEU A 655 -33.33 14.42 -31.14
CA LEU A 655 -32.68 15.69 -31.48
C LEU A 655 -32.87 16.75 -30.37
N GLY A 656 -34.05 16.82 -29.76
CA GLY A 656 -34.29 17.71 -28.62
C GLY A 656 -33.41 17.38 -27.40
N VAL A 657 -33.15 16.09 -27.14
CA VAL A 657 -32.23 15.65 -26.07
C VAL A 657 -30.77 15.96 -26.41
N LEU A 658 -30.37 15.82 -27.66
CA LEU A 658 -29.03 16.21 -28.14
C LEU A 658 -28.83 17.73 -28.05
N GLU A 659 -29.87 18.51 -28.38
CA GLU A 659 -29.87 19.98 -28.29
C GLU A 659 -29.93 20.51 -26.85
N SER A 660 -30.40 19.74 -25.86
CA SER A 660 -30.36 20.17 -24.45
C SER A 660 -28.99 19.93 -23.81
N ASN A 661 -28.22 18.97 -24.33
CA ASN A 661 -26.94 18.52 -23.78
C ASN A 661 -25.78 18.83 -24.75
N ILE A 662 -25.75 20.06 -25.25
CA ILE A 662 -24.80 20.53 -26.27
C ILE A 662 -23.35 20.42 -25.75
N ASP A 663 -23.16 20.52 -24.43
CA ASP A 663 -21.86 20.46 -23.74
C ASP A 663 -21.21 19.07 -23.75
N GLU A 664 -21.94 18.02 -24.15
CA GLU A 664 -21.40 16.66 -24.20
C GLU A 664 -21.03 16.21 -25.64
N LEU A 665 -21.36 17.01 -26.66
CA LEU A 665 -21.15 16.64 -28.07
C LEU A 665 -19.76 17.03 -28.61
N GLU A 666 -19.08 16.12 -29.29
CA GLU A 666 -17.81 16.43 -29.96
C GLU A 666 -18.03 17.00 -31.37
N LEU A 667 -16.98 17.55 -31.99
CA LEU A 667 -17.04 18.07 -33.36
C LEU A 667 -17.59 17.02 -34.34
N GLU A 668 -17.13 15.77 -34.23
CA GLU A 668 -17.56 14.67 -35.08
C GLU A 668 -19.06 14.38 -34.94
N ASP A 669 -19.60 14.50 -33.72
CA ASP A 669 -21.02 14.30 -33.46
C ASP A 669 -21.86 15.40 -34.11
N PHE A 670 -21.43 16.67 -34.02
CA PHE A 670 -22.10 17.77 -34.70
C PHE A 670 -22.11 17.61 -36.22
N GLU A 671 -20.98 17.26 -36.81
CA GLU A 671 -20.89 17.03 -38.26
C GLU A 671 -21.78 15.87 -38.70
N ARG A 672 -21.80 14.78 -37.93
CA ARG A 672 -22.65 13.62 -38.20
C ARG A 672 -24.15 13.97 -38.14
N ILE A 673 -24.59 14.67 -37.08
CA ILE A 673 -25.98 15.10 -36.93
C ILE A 673 -26.39 16.04 -38.07
N ILE A 674 -25.57 17.04 -38.39
CA ILE A 674 -25.85 18.00 -39.46
C ILE A 674 -25.92 17.29 -40.82
N GLY A 675 -25.01 16.34 -41.09
CA GLY A 675 -25.03 15.53 -42.30
C GLY A 675 -26.35 14.76 -42.46
N LEU A 676 -26.74 14.01 -41.43
CA LEU A 676 -27.99 13.24 -41.41
C LEU A 676 -29.23 14.13 -41.62
N LEU A 677 -29.26 15.32 -41.01
CA LEU A 677 -30.35 16.28 -41.19
C LEU A 677 -30.39 16.87 -42.61
N VAL A 678 -29.23 17.12 -43.22
CA VAL A 678 -29.15 17.61 -44.61
C VAL A 678 -29.61 16.53 -45.59
N ASP A 679 -29.18 15.28 -45.39
CA ASP A 679 -29.54 14.14 -46.25
C ASP A 679 -31.05 13.83 -46.18
N ALA A 680 -31.64 13.93 -44.99
CA ALA A 680 -33.08 13.81 -44.78
C ALA A 680 -33.87 15.10 -45.08
N ASN A 681 -33.22 16.15 -45.58
CA ASN A 681 -33.83 17.41 -46.02
C ASN A 681 -34.48 18.27 -44.89
N PHE A 682 -34.07 18.08 -43.63
CA PHE A 682 -34.41 18.90 -42.46
C PHE A 682 -33.48 20.12 -42.33
N VAL A 683 -33.49 20.97 -43.35
CA VAL A 683 -32.52 22.06 -43.52
C VAL A 683 -32.57 23.13 -42.41
N GLU A 684 -33.73 23.37 -41.77
CA GLU A 684 -33.81 24.38 -40.69
C GLU A 684 -33.25 23.84 -39.37
N ASP A 685 -33.51 22.58 -39.05
CA ASP A 685 -32.93 21.92 -37.88
C ASP A 685 -31.41 21.78 -38.04
N ALA A 686 -30.93 21.44 -39.25
CA ALA A 686 -29.49 21.43 -39.58
C ALA A 686 -28.81 22.79 -39.35
N LYS A 687 -29.50 23.90 -39.66
CA LYS A 687 -28.97 25.26 -39.36
C LYS A 687 -28.97 25.57 -37.88
N ARG A 688 -30.00 25.14 -37.15
CA ARG A 688 -30.09 25.32 -35.69
C ARG A 688 -28.89 24.64 -35.02
N VAL A 689 -28.66 23.36 -35.33
CA VAL A 689 -27.52 22.59 -34.83
C VAL A 689 -26.18 23.20 -35.26
N HIS A 690 -26.05 23.65 -36.51
CA HIS A 690 -24.84 24.36 -36.98
C HIS A 690 -24.58 25.68 -36.22
N GLY A 691 -25.63 26.39 -35.81
CA GLY A 691 -25.53 27.57 -34.95
C GLY A 691 -25.00 27.22 -33.56
N LEU A 692 -25.52 26.15 -32.95
CA LEU A 692 -25.10 25.63 -31.64
C LEU A 692 -23.64 25.15 -31.67
N MET A 693 -23.22 24.52 -32.76
CA MET A 693 -21.83 24.10 -32.98
C MET A 693 -20.88 25.33 -33.01
N LYS A 694 -21.27 26.41 -33.71
CA LYS A 694 -20.48 27.64 -33.77
C LYS A 694 -20.37 28.35 -32.43
N THR A 695 -21.43 28.35 -31.62
CA THR A 695 -21.37 28.93 -30.26
C THR A 695 -20.35 28.22 -29.38
N ARG A 696 -20.00 26.97 -29.70
CA ARG A 696 -18.97 26.19 -29.01
C ARG A 696 -17.55 26.39 -29.55
N GLY A 697 -17.38 27.26 -30.55
CA GLY A 697 -16.07 27.52 -31.17
C GLY A 697 -15.64 26.49 -32.22
N PHE A 698 -16.52 25.57 -32.60
CA PHE A 698 -16.25 24.56 -33.62
C PHE A 698 -16.57 25.07 -35.03
N ALA A 699 -15.80 24.61 -36.02
CA ALA A 699 -15.96 24.97 -37.43
C ALA A 699 -16.38 23.75 -38.27
N LEU A 700 -17.37 23.93 -39.15
CA LEU A 700 -17.90 22.85 -39.99
C LEU A 700 -16.91 22.51 -41.11
N SER A 701 -16.72 21.23 -41.39
CA SER A 701 -16.02 20.74 -42.58
C SER A 701 -16.51 21.41 -43.86
N GLY A 702 -15.57 21.79 -44.73
CA GLY A 702 -15.85 22.56 -45.95
C GLY A 702 -16.83 21.87 -46.88
N ASN A 703 -16.77 20.54 -47.00
CA ASN A 703 -17.70 19.77 -47.82
C ASN A 703 -19.13 19.80 -47.28
N LEU A 704 -19.30 19.66 -45.96
CA LEU A 704 -20.61 19.68 -45.33
C LEU A 704 -21.23 21.08 -45.35
N ASN A 705 -20.40 22.12 -45.22
CA ASN A 705 -20.84 23.50 -45.35
C ASN A 705 -21.34 23.80 -46.78
N LEU A 706 -20.64 23.30 -47.81
CA LEU A 706 -21.10 23.38 -49.20
C LEU A 706 -22.42 22.62 -49.41
N SER A 707 -22.58 21.43 -48.84
CA SER A 707 -23.84 20.67 -48.88
C SER A 707 -25.00 21.40 -48.19
N LEU A 708 -24.75 22.03 -47.03
CA LEU A 708 -25.75 22.82 -46.32
C LEU A 708 -26.17 24.06 -47.14
N MET A 709 -25.21 24.75 -47.77
CA MET A 709 -25.49 25.93 -48.60
C MET A 709 -26.16 25.56 -49.94
N SER A 710 -25.83 24.41 -50.53
CA SER A 710 -26.47 23.93 -51.76
C SER A 710 -27.92 23.48 -51.50
N ALA A 711 -28.18 22.76 -50.40
CA ALA A 711 -29.54 22.39 -49.96
C ALA A 711 -30.44 23.63 -49.74
N GLN A 712 -29.87 24.75 -49.30
CA GLN A 712 -30.57 26.03 -49.19
C GLN A 712 -30.95 26.64 -50.55
N SER A 713 -30.04 26.59 -51.52
CA SER A 713 -30.28 27.13 -52.87
C SER A 713 -31.41 26.38 -53.60
N VAL A 714 -31.46 25.04 -53.48
CA VAL A 714 -32.51 24.20 -54.07
C VAL A 714 -33.89 24.50 -53.47
N ARG A 715 -33.95 24.80 -52.16
CA ARG A 715 -35.21 25.18 -51.48
C ARG A 715 -35.69 26.58 -51.86
N ARG A 716 -34.77 27.55 -52.07
CA ARG A 716 -35.10 28.89 -52.59
C ARG A 716 -35.66 28.83 -54.01
N VAL A 717 -35.09 27.98 -54.87
CA VAL A 717 -35.59 27.76 -56.24
C VAL A 717 -36.98 27.09 -56.23
N ARG A 718 -37.24 26.11 -55.35
CA ARG A 718 -38.58 25.50 -55.20
C ARG A 718 -39.63 26.43 -54.61
N ARG A 719 -39.27 27.32 -53.67
CA ARG A 719 -40.19 28.36 -53.15
C ARG A 719 -40.50 29.43 -54.20
N HIS A 720 -39.51 29.95 -54.91
CA HIS A 720 -39.75 30.88 -56.02
C HIS A 720 -40.50 30.25 -57.20
N GLY A 721 -40.32 28.94 -57.43
CA GLY A 721 -41.12 28.19 -58.42
C GLY A 721 -42.60 28.05 -58.01
N ARG A 722 -42.88 27.85 -56.72
CA ARG A 722 -44.26 27.82 -56.18
C ARG A 722 -44.92 29.20 -56.11
N GLU A 723 -44.17 30.24 -55.73
CA GLU A 723 -44.66 31.62 -55.73
C GLU A 723 -44.97 32.12 -57.16
N LYS A 724 -44.21 31.70 -58.18
CA LYS A 724 -44.53 31.99 -59.59
C LYS A 724 -45.70 31.18 -60.14
N SER A 725 -45.93 29.95 -59.67
CA SER A 725 -47.13 29.20 -60.05
C SER A 725 -48.39 29.73 -59.38
N ASP A 726 -48.31 30.25 -58.14
CA ASP A 726 -49.45 30.85 -57.44
C ASP A 726 -49.77 32.27 -57.96
N GLN A 727 -48.78 33.01 -58.48
CA GLN A 727 -49.02 34.28 -59.20
C GLN A 727 -49.51 34.11 -60.64
N SER A 728 -49.51 32.88 -61.18
CA SER A 728 -50.08 32.57 -62.50
C SER A 728 -51.52 32.06 -62.44
N ILE A 729 -52.13 32.01 -61.24
CA ILE A 729 -53.52 31.57 -61.00
C ILE A 729 -54.37 32.70 -60.34
N GLN A 730 -53.88 33.95 -60.32
CA GLN A 730 -54.69 35.13 -59.98
C GLN A 730 -54.99 35.99 -61.20
#